data_AF-A0A7K9SG32-F1
#
_entry.id   AF-A0A7K9SG32-F1
#
_cell.length_a   1.000
_cell.length_b   1.000
_cell.length_c   1.000
_cell.angle_alpha   90.00
_cell.angle_beta   90.00
_cell.angle_gamma   90.00
#
_symmetry.space_group_name_H-M   'P 1'
#
loop_
_entity.id
_entity.type
_entity.pdbx_description
1 polymer ?
#
loop_
_entity_poly.entity_id
_entity_poly.type
_entity_poly.pdbx_seq_one_letter_code
_entity_poly.pdbx_strand_id
1 'polypeptide(L)'
;SSQECHDHVLSDILSTREQMNHYRAAAETAKSELAALMVKYDCAQSELRELRSRIVSKEASFQELKAEAESYKENNARQLSRLLSLQTRIQEMEEEACVLTSSKNQAELTAQVTTKENWELKEVLCEQKAKLNKYLNECEESMAQASKISREYEELLTQLSGLLDTDIREKEKPQEHLMSKVSEICKENLTLKDQVAALQEAINVHEVQSKASRETIMRLVSEVTKEQKKAAGYYEEVEKISKDLDSAVMGRQSLEMEIKNLQDKLTANQKALDSSKQELHNLGKSSSELDGSLKSSREEARTAQSSLVSFKEQIATLLSSRSAIVKPTEKAILERIQEINYKEESKKIMISQLETQIAKLTETLENQTVLYQEALERCRKAEKCSETFQDQLKHLEEELLSVDLMQDGLRLEKQKYLKFLEQLNEKMKLDSLAAEVGFDMSMDVILARVEQLVKLEGDAVIENKTMAYSLRRKLKTQKEKLESNELHMNLLRQKITQLEEEKQIRTALAVERDEANLTVRKLHKMIERLQKQLYLAKEMNTDLKAKLSETNELKIKTLEQNRTIEELSKSQGKLERMKEKAEKQLTSVKSELLLKERKATEDKQKTQNTLEAVTSEMKVLKATFAELAKREQQVADFREVVARMLGLNIASLALPDYEIITRLEGLIHSYQHHHIPCICLRDVARAPEEHLQRNMQLLH
;
A
#
# COMPACT_ATOMS: atom_id res chain seq x y z
N SER A 1 -88.84 -16.89 68.52
CA SER A 1 -88.99 -16.30 67.18
C SER A 1 -87.86 -15.31 66.98
N SER A 2 -86.65 -15.78 66.73
CA SER A 2 -86.21 -16.53 65.54
C SER A 2 -86.28 -15.63 64.30
N GLN A 3 -85.13 -15.56 63.62
CA GLN A 3 -85.04 -15.51 62.15
C GLN A 3 -84.92 -14.17 61.40
N GLU A 4 -84.55 -13.02 61.99
CA GLU A 4 -84.32 -11.81 61.15
C GLU A 4 -83.02 -11.02 61.41
N CYS A 5 -82.22 -11.32 62.44
CA CYS A 5 -81.05 -10.48 62.77
C CYS A 5 -79.68 -11.05 62.35
N HIS A 6 -79.61 -12.28 61.80
CA HIS A 6 -78.33 -12.91 61.43
C HIS A 6 -77.99 -12.85 59.92
N ASP A 7 -78.96 -12.60 59.04
CA ASP A 7 -78.70 -12.54 57.59
C ASP A 7 -78.19 -11.18 57.11
N HIS A 8 -78.45 -10.09 57.83
CA HIS A 8 -77.97 -8.77 57.40
C HIS A 8 -76.50 -8.50 57.75
N VAL A 9 -76.01 -9.04 58.87
CA VAL A 9 -74.61 -8.83 59.32
C VAL A 9 -73.62 -9.73 58.56
N LEU A 10 -74.01 -10.94 58.18
CA LEU A 10 -73.15 -11.84 57.39
C LEU A 10 -73.06 -11.41 55.92
N SER A 11 -74.15 -10.90 55.33
CA SER A 11 -74.14 -10.41 53.95
C SER A 11 -73.34 -9.10 53.80
N ASP A 12 -73.39 -8.18 54.76
CA ASP A 12 -72.58 -6.95 54.71
C ASP A 12 -71.09 -7.21 54.99
N ILE A 13 -70.74 -8.16 55.88
CA ILE A 13 -69.34 -8.56 56.14
C ILE A 13 -68.75 -9.34 54.96
N LEU A 14 -69.54 -10.17 54.27
CA LEU A 14 -69.10 -10.86 53.05
C LEU A 14 -68.95 -9.90 51.87
N SER A 15 -69.91 -8.98 51.67
CA SER A 15 -69.85 -7.92 50.65
C SER A 15 -68.64 -7.00 50.86
N THR A 16 -68.40 -6.54 52.10
CA THR A 16 -67.22 -5.69 52.41
C THR A 16 -65.89 -6.45 52.34
N ARG A 17 -65.86 -7.75 52.66
CA ARG A 17 -64.65 -8.59 52.52
C ARG A 17 -64.32 -8.91 51.07
N GLU A 18 -65.33 -9.18 50.24
CA GLU A 18 -65.16 -9.35 48.80
C GLU A 18 -64.74 -8.05 48.12
N GLN A 19 -65.33 -6.90 48.50
CA GLN A 19 -64.86 -5.59 48.05
C GLN A 19 -63.42 -5.31 48.50
N MET A 20 -63.04 -5.56 49.76
CA MET A 20 -61.65 -5.39 50.20
C MET A 20 -60.68 -6.32 49.47
N ASN A 21 -61.07 -7.57 49.20
CA ASN A 21 -60.23 -8.49 48.44
C ASN A 21 -60.10 -8.05 46.97
N HIS A 22 -61.17 -7.52 46.37
CA HIS A 22 -61.14 -6.94 45.04
C HIS A 22 -60.24 -5.71 44.97
N TYR A 23 -60.34 -4.78 45.93
CA TYR A 23 -59.45 -3.62 46.04
C TYR A 23 -57.99 -4.02 46.33
N ARG A 24 -57.75 -5.06 47.13
CA ARG A 24 -56.41 -5.60 47.38
C ARG A 24 -55.83 -6.22 46.11
N ALA A 25 -56.59 -7.04 45.40
CA ALA A 25 -56.15 -7.65 44.14
C ALA A 25 -55.91 -6.59 43.06
N ALA A 26 -56.77 -5.56 42.97
CA ALA A 26 -56.56 -4.43 42.07
C ALA A 26 -55.32 -3.62 42.46
N ALA A 27 -55.05 -3.41 43.75
CA ALA A 27 -53.86 -2.72 44.23
C ALA A 27 -52.57 -3.54 44.02
N GLU A 28 -52.61 -4.86 44.22
CA GLU A 28 -51.49 -5.77 43.91
C GLU A 28 -51.22 -5.81 42.40
N THR A 29 -52.27 -5.88 41.58
CA THR A 29 -52.15 -5.82 40.11
C THR A 29 -51.57 -4.48 39.68
N ALA A 30 -52.07 -3.37 40.21
CA ALA A 30 -51.53 -2.03 39.94
C ALA A 30 -50.08 -1.88 40.40
N LYS A 31 -49.68 -2.47 41.53
CA LYS A 31 -48.28 -2.49 42.00
C LYS A 31 -47.40 -3.32 41.07
N SER A 32 -47.87 -4.48 40.62
CA SER A 32 -47.14 -5.33 39.67
C SER A 32 -47.00 -4.65 38.31
N GLU A 33 -48.05 -3.99 37.82
CA GLU A 33 -48.03 -3.19 36.60
C GLU A 33 -47.09 -2.00 36.73
N LEU A 34 -47.10 -1.31 37.88
CA LEU A 34 -46.17 -0.22 38.18
C LEU A 34 -44.72 -0.73 38.20
N ALA A 35 -44.43 -1.87 38.83
CA ALA A 35 -43.10 -2.46 38.85
C ALA A 35 -42.64 -2.88 37.43
N ALA A 36 -43.53 -3.47 36.62
CA ALA A 36 -43.24 -3.81 35.23
C ALA A 36 -42.99 -2.56 34.37
N LEU A 37 -43.74 -1.47 34.61
CA LEU A 37 -43.52 -0.17 33.97
C LEU A 37 -42.20 0.46 34.42
N MET A 38 -41.83 0.35 35.70
CA MET A 38 -40.55 0.84 36.21
C MET A 38 -39.37 0.10 35.57
N VAL A 39 -39.43 -1.23 35.45
CA VAL A 39 -38.38 -2.00 34.77
C VAL A 39 -38.28 -1.61 33.29
N LYS A 40 -39.41 -1.45 32.59
CA LYS A 40 -39.42 -0.97 31.20
C LYS A 40 -38.84 0.44 31.08
N TYR A 41 -39.15 1.31 32.03
CA TYR A 41 -38.60 2.66 32.10
C TYR A 41 -37.08 2.62 32.30
N ASP A 42 -36.58 1.81 33.25
CA ASP A 42 -35.15 1.66 33.51
C ASP A 42 -34.40 1.05 32.32
N CYS A 43 -34.98 0.05 31.65
CA CYS A 43 -34.45 -0.51 30.41
C CYS A 43 -34.36 0.55 29.30
N ALA A 44 -35.45 1.27 29.03
CA ALA A 44 -35.46 2.36 28.04
C ALA A 44 -34.47 3.47 28.41
N GLN A 45 -34.31 3.76 29.70
CA GLN A 45 -33.33 4.74 30.19
C GLN A 45 -31.89 4.25 30.02
N SER A 46 -31.62 2.95 30.19
CA SER A 46 -30.31 2.35 29.93
C SER A 46 -29.95 2.36 28.45
N GLU A 47 -30.90 2.01 27.57
CA GLU A 47 -30.74 2.10 26.11
C GLU A 47 -30.48 3.53 25.66
N LEU A 48 -31.19 4.52 26.24
CA LEU A 48 -30.92 5.93 25.99
C LEU A 48 -29.52 6.36 26.41
N ARG A 49 -29.00 5.87 27.54
CA ARG A 49 -27.61 6.14 27.96
C ARG A 49 -26.60 5.50 27.00
N GLU A 50 -26.87 4.28 26.55
CA GLU A 50 -26.00 3.58 25.60
C GLU A 50 -25.98 4.27 24.24
N LEU A 51 -27.16 4.66 23.71
CA LEU A 51 -27.26 5.42 22.47
C LEU A 51 -26.55 6.78 22.60
N ARG A 52 -26.70 7.48 23.73
CA ARG A 52 -25.95 8.72 23.98
C ARG A 52 -24.44 8.48 24.00
N SER A 53 -23.97 7.41 24.66
CA SER A 53 -22.55 7.05 24.67
C SER A 53 -22.03 6.72 23.26
N ARG A 54 -22.81 5.98 22.46
CA ARG A 54 -22.46 5.71 21.05
C ARG A 54 -22.41 6.98 20.22
N ILE A 55 -23.37 7.89 20.39
CA ILE A 55 -23.36 9.21 19.71
C ILE A 55 -22.10 9.99 20.10
N VAL A 56 -21.75 10.06 21.38
CA VAL A 56 -20.52 10.72 21.84
C VAL A 56 -19.27 10.08 21.25
N SER A 57 -19.20 8.74 21.19
CA SER A 57 -18.06 8.05 20.57
C SER A 57 -17.96 8.31 19.05
N LYS A 58 -19.11 8.38 18.36
CA LYS A 58 -19.17 8.70 16.92
C LYS A 58 -18.80 10.15 16.66
N GLU A 59 -19.26 11.07 17.51
CA GLU A 59 -18.86 12.47 17.46
C GLU A 59 -17.35 12.62 17.68
N ALA A 60 -16.76 11.92 18.65
CA ALA A 60 -15.31 11.92 18.86
C ALA A 60 -14.55 11.42 17.61
N SER A 61 -14.98 10.29 17.03
CA SER A 61 -14.36 9.77 15.79
C SER A 61 -14.53 10.71 14.61
N PHE A 62 -15.63 11.44 14.54
CA PHE A 62 -15.87 12.45 13.51
C PHE A 62 -14.96 13.66 13.69
N GLN A 63 -14.76 14.13 14.92
CA GLN A 63 -13.83 15.21 15.23
C GLN A 63 -12.38 14.81 14.92
N GLU A 64 -11.98 13.57 15.19
CA GLU A 64 -10.66 13.05 14.81
C GLU A 64 -10.47 13.02 13.29
N LEU A 65 -11.43 12.47 12.54
CA LEU A 65 -11.41 12.48 11.07
C LEU A 65 -11.40 13.91 10.51
N LYS A 66 -12.11 14.84 11.15
CA LYS A 66 -12.12 16.25 10.77
C LYS A 66 -10.74 16.89 11.00
N ALA A 67 -10.11 16.66 12.14
CA ALA A 67 -8.77 17.15 12.44
C ALA A 67 -7.73 16.55 11.48
N GLU A 68 -7.87 15.28 11.11
CA GLU A 68 -7.02 14.64 10.11
C GLU A 68 -7.21 15.27 8.72
N ALA A 69 -8.46 15.50 8.30
CA ALA A 69 -8.76 16.19 7.05
C ALA A 69 -8.22 17.64 7.02
N GLU A 70 -8.27 18.35 8.15
CA GLU A 70 -7.66 19.68 8.31
C GLU A 70 -6.13 19.60 8.22
N SER A 71 -5.50 18.59 8.84
CA SER A 71 -4.06 18.36 8.73
C SER A 71 -3.63 18.07 7.29
N TYR A 72 -4.39 17.27 6.53
CA TYR A 72 -4.13 17.05 5.11
C TYR A 72 -4.27 18.33 4.29
N LYS A 73 -5.29 19.15 4.55
CA LYS A 73 -5.45 20.46 3.88
C LYS A 73 -4.27 21.38 4.18
N GLU A 74 -3.83 21.43 5.43
CA GLU A 74 -2.68 22.24 5.84
C GLU A 74 -1.38 21.74 5.22
N ASN A 75 -1.14 20.43 5.22
CA ASN A 75 0.03 19.83 4.55
C ASN A 75 0.02 20.12 3.05
N ASN A 76 -1.13 20.01 2.39
CA ASN A 76 -1.27 20.35 0.98
C ASN A 76 -1.02 21.85 0.73
N ALA A 77 -1.54 22.74 1.59
CA ALA A 77 -1.26 24.17 1.52
C ALA A 77 0.24 24.47 1.70
N ARG A 78 0.92 23.83 2.65
CA ARG A 78 2.37 23.95 2.86
C ARG A 78 3.16 23.45 1.64
N GLN A 79 2.73 22.36 1.01
CA GLN A 79 3.35 21.86 -0.22
C GLN A 79 3.14 22.83 -1.40
N LEU A 80 1.93 23.36 -1.57
CA LEU A 80 1.63 24.37 -2.58
C LEU A 80 2.44 25.65 -2.37
N SER A 81 2.60 26.13 -1.12
CA SER A 81 3.45 27.29 -0.81
C SER A 81 4.92 27.03 -1.13
N ARG A 82 5.43 25.81 -0.88
CA ARG A 82 6.79 25.43 -1.28
C ARG A 82 6.94 25.38 -2.80
N LEU A 83 5.97 24.82 -3.52
CA LEU A 83 5.98 24.80 -4.98
C LEU A 83 5.95 26.21 -5.56
N LEU A 84 5.10 27.09 -5.04
CA LEU A 84 5.06 28.50 -5.42
C LEU A 84 6.41 29.19 -5.16
N SER A 85 7.00 29.00 -3.97
CA SER A 85 8.32 29.57 -3.67
C SER A 85 9.41 29.06 -4.60
N LEU A 86 9.40 27.78 -4.96
CA LEU A 86 10.34 27.22 -5.93
C LEU A 86 10.11 27.76 -7.34
N GLN A 87 8.85 27.91 -7.76
CA GLN A 87 8.49 28.53 -9.04
C GLN A 87 8.95 29.98 -9.11
N THR A 88 8.71 30.78 -8.06
CA THR A 88 9.22 32.15 -7.97
C THR A 88 10.74 32.18 -8.05
N ARG A 89 11.44 31.27 -7.36
CA ARG A 89 12.91 31.21 -7.42
C ARG A 89 13.42 30.83 -8.81
N ILE A 90 12.75 29.93 -9.52
CA ILE A 90 13.10 29.59 -10.90
C ILE A 90 12.91 30.81 -11.80
N GLN A 91 11.77 31.51 -11.67
CA GLN A 91 11.50 32.72 -12.44
C GLN A 91 12.54 33.81 -12.16
N GLU A 92 12.92 34.04 -10.90
CA GLU A 92 14.00 34.96 -10.53
C GLU A 92 15.32 34.59 -11.21
N MET A 93 15.70 33.30 -11.22
CA MET A 93 16.92 32.86 -11.90
C MET A 93 16.83 32.98 -13.43
N GLU A 94 15.65 32.78 -14.02
CA GLU A 94 15.42 33.00 -15.46
C GLU A 94 15.55 34.48 -15.83
N GLU A 95 15.00 35.38 -14.99
CA GLU A 95 15.15 36.83 -15.14
C GLU A 95 16.61 37.25 -14.98
N GLU A 96 17.33 36.75 -13.96
CA GLU A 96 18.78 36.97 -13.79
C GLU A 96 19.58 36.49 -15.01
N ALA A 97 19.26 35.32 -15.56
CA ALA A 97 19.91 34.80 -16.77
C ALA A 97 19.63 35.65 -18.01
N CYS A 98 18.42 36.21 -18.14
CA CYS A 98 18.05 37.13 -19.20
C CYS A 98 18.83 38.46 -19.08
N VAL A 99 18.97 38.99 -17.86
CA VAL A 99 19.78 40.18 -17.57
C VAL A 99 21.26 39.92 -17.85
N LEU A 100 21.80 38.76 -17.46
CA LEU A 100 23.17 38.37 -17.78
C LEU A 100 23.40 38.24 -19.30
N THR A 101 22.43 37.68 -20.02
CA THR A 101 22.52 37.54 -21.48
C THR A 101 22.49 38.89 -22.19
N SER A 102 21.61 39.80 -21.76
CA SER A 102 21.57 41.17 -22.31
C SER A 102 22.82 41.97 -21.95
N SER A 103 23.32 41.87 -20.72
CA SER A 103 24.60 42.46 -20.29
C SER A 103 25.79 41.93 -21.10
N LYS A 104 25.86 40.60 -21.32
CA LYS A 104 26.87 39.97 -22.17
C LYS A 104 26.80 40.51 -23.60
N ASN A 105 25.61 40.54 -24.20
CA ASN A 105 25.43 41.05 -25.56
C ASN A 105 25.85 42.52 -25.67
N GLN A 106 25.56 43.33 -24.65
CA GLN A 106 25.98 44.72 -24.61
C GLN A 106 27.50 44.88 -24.49
N ALA A 107 28.15 44.08 -23.63
CA ALA A 107 29.60 44.05 -23.49
C ALA A 107 30.29 43.59 -24.78
N GLU A 108 29.73 42.59 -25.46
CA GLU A 108 30.21 42.09 -26.76
C GLU A 108 30.07 43.15 -27.85
N LEU A 109 28.95 43.89 -27.88
CA LEU A 109 28.77 45.02 -28.80
C LEU A 109 29.79 46.13 -28.54
N THR A 110 30.07 46.45 -27.28
CA THR A 110 31.08 47.45 -26.91
C THR A 110 32.49 46.99 -27.28
N ALA A 111 32.81 45.71 -27.10
CA ALA A 111 34.06 45.12 -27.57
C ALA A 111 34.18 45.17 -29.10
N GLN A 112 33.09 44.94 -29.83
CA GLN A 112 33.06 45.04 -31.29
C GLN A 112 33.28 46.48 -31.78
N VAL A 113 32.69 47.46 -31.10
CA VAL A 113 32.91 48.89 -31.41
C VAL A 113 34.36 49.29 -31.16
N THR A 114 34.91 48.95 -29.99
CA THR A 114 36.31 49.30 -29.65
C THR A 114 37.35 48.59 -30.52
N THR A 115 37.07 47.37 -30.99
CA THR A 115 37.94 46.67 -31.96
C THR A 115 37.87 47.31 -33.34
N LYS A 116 36.70 47.78 -33.77
CA LYS A 116 36.53 48.53 -35.01
C LYS A 116 37.26 49.89 -34.95
N GLU A 117 37.10 50.64 -33.86
CA GLU A 117 37.83 51.90 -33.64
C GLU A 117 39.35 51.69 -33.63
N ASN A 118 39.84 50.62 -33.00
CA ASN A 118 41.26 50.26 -33.05
C ASN A 118 41.74 49.93 -34.46
N TRP A 119 40.90 49.31 -35.28
CA TRP A 119 41.21 49.03 -36.68
C TRP A 119 41.27 50.32 -37.51
N GLU A 120 40.29 51.21 -37.35
CA GLU A 120 40.26 52.53 -38.00
C GLU A 120 41.47 53.39 -37.59
N LEU A 121 41.84 53.39 -36.30
CA LEU A 121 43.04 54.09 -35.82
C LEU A 121 44.33 53.51 -36.43
N LYS A 122 44.41 52.20 -36.63
CA LYS A 122 45.56 51.58 -37.32
C LYS A 122 45.62 51.99 -38.78
N GLU A 123 44.49 52.06 -39.47
CA GLU A 123 44.40 52.54 -40.85
C GLU A 123 44.85 54.00 -40.96
N VAL A 124 44.35 54.88 -40.09
CA VAL A 124 44.78 56.28 -40.01
C VAL A 124 46.26 56.39 -39.70
N LEU A 125 46.80 55.57 -38.80
CA LEU A 125 48.23 55.56 -38.49
C LEU A 125 49.07 55.13 -39.69
N CYS A 126 48.61 54.13 -40.46
CA CYS A 126 49.24 53.73 -41.72
C CYS A 126 49.19 54.85 -42.77
N GLU A 127 48.06 55.55 -42.91
CA GLU A 127 47.95 56.70 -43.81
C GLU A 127 48.86 57.86 -43.39
N GLN A 128 48.91 58.19 -42.10
CA GLN A 128 49.78 59.23 -41.57
C GLN A 128 51.25 58.87 -41.77
N LYS A 129 51.62 57.60 -41.58
CA LYS A 129 52.97 57.11 -41.89
C LYS A 129 53.29 57.21 -43.38
N ALA A 130 52.34 56.91 -44.26
CA ALA A 130 52.51 57.08 -45.70
C ALA A 130 52.65 58.56 -46.09
N LYS A 131 51.85 59.45 -45.49
CA LYS A 131 51.97 60.91 -45.66
C LYS A 131 53.31 61.44 -45.16
N LEU A 132 53.78 60.98 -44.00
CA LEU A 132 55.08 61.37 -43.45
C LEU A 132 56.23 60.95 -44.38
N ASN A 133 56.20 59.72 -44.89
CA ASN A 133 57.20 59.26 -45.87
C ASN A 133 57.12 60.05 -47.18
N LYS A 134 55.91 60.42 -47.62
CA LYS A 134 55.74 61.28 -48.80
C LYS A 134 56.34 62.67 -48.57
N TYR A 135 56.08 63.29 -47.42
CA TYR A 135 56.69 64.58 -47.06
C TYR A 135 58.21 64.49 -46.90
N LEU A 136 58.73 63.38 -46.40
CA LEU A 136 60.17 63.13 -46.32
C LEU A 136 60.78 63.10 -47.73
N ASN A 137 60.18 62.34 -48.65
CA ASN A 137 60.62 62.27 -50.03
C ASN A 137 60.47 63.62 -50.76
N GLU A 138 59.37 64.34 -50.58
CA GLU A 138 59.16 65.69 -51.12
C GLU A 138 60.19 66.68 -50.55
N CYS A 139 60.60 66.53 -49.28
CA CYS A 139 61.64 67.35 -48.67
C CYS A 139 63.03 67.03 -49.26
N GLU A 140 63.35 65.75 -49.49
CA GLU A 140 64.58 65.33 -50.17
C GLU A 140 64.61 65.81 -51.63
N GLU A 141 63.50 65.71 -52.36
CA GLU A 141 63.35 66.22 -53.73
C GLU A 141 63.42 67.75 -53.78
N SER A 142 62.80 68.45 -52.83
CA SER A 142 62.86 69.91 -52.69
C SER A 142 64.27 70.39 -52.33
N MET A 143 65.00 69.65 -51.48
CA MET A 143 66.42 69.92 -51.20
C MET A 143 67.30 69.73 -52.45
N ALA A 144 67.02 68.72 -53.27
CA ALA A 144 67.69 68.50 -54.55
C ALA A 144 67.33 69.58 -55.59
N GLN A 145 66.07 70.00 -55.66
CA GLN A 145 65.60 71.10 -56.53
C GLN A 145 66.12 72.46 -56.07
N ALA A 146 66.17 72.74 -54.77
CA ALA A 146 66.75 73.96 -54.21
C ALA A 146 68.26 74.05 -54.52
N SER A 147 68.97 72.91 -54.46
CA SER A 147 70.38 72.82 -54.87
C SER A 147 70.55 73.09 -56.38
N LYS A 148 69.57 72.72 -57.21
CA LYS A 148 69.54 72.99 -58.65
C LYS A 148 69.19 74.46 -58.96
N ILE A 149 68.18 75.02 -58.30
CA ILE A 149 67.74 76.42 -58.47
C ILE A 149 68.80 77.40 -57.94
N SER A 150 69.52 77.07 -56.86
CA SER A 150 70.65 77.89 -56.40
C SER A 150 71.73 78.03 -57.47
N ARG A 151 72.01 76.95 -58.19
CA ARG A 151 72.99 76.91 -59.28
C ARG A 151 72.48 77.65 -60.53
N GLU A 152 71.20 77.55 -60.84
CA GLU A 152 70.55 78.29 -61.94
C GLU A 152 70.42 79.79 -61.62
N TYR A 153 70.20 80.19 -60.37
CA TYR A 153 70.12 81.60 -59.93
C TYR A 153 71.48 82.31 -59.98
N GLU A 154 72.57 81.59 -59.69
CA GLU A 154 73.94 82.05 -59.96
C GLU A 154 74.19 82.26 -61.47
N GLU A 155 73.69 81.37 -62.32
CA GLU A 155 73.77 81.52 -63.78
C GLU A 155 72.89 82.67 -64.31
N LEU A 156 71.69 82.87 -63.77
CA LEU A 156 70.74 83.92 -64.19
C LEU A 156 71.21 85.33 -63.80
N LEU A 157 71.80 85.50 -62.62
CA LEU A 157 72.47 86.76 -62.24
C LEU A 157 73.62 87.10 -63.20
N THR A 158 74.32 86.09 -63.70
CA THR A 158 75.42 86.23 -64.66
C THR A 158 74.91 86.54 -66.08
N GLN A 159 73.69 86.09 -66.43
CA GLN A 159 73.07 86.35 -67.75
C GLN A 159 72.33 87.69 -67.81
N LEU A 160 71.63 88.10 -66.74
CA LEU A 160 70.90 89.38 -66.68
C LEU A 160 71.87 90.58 -66.61
N SER A 161 73.07 90.39 -66.02
CA SER A 161 74.16 91.38 -66.12
C SER A 161 74.67 91.55 -67.55
N GLY A 162 74.68 90.47 -68.33
CA GLY A 162 75.10 90.46 -69.73
C GLY A 162 74.05 91.01 -70.70
N LEU A 163 72.75 90.87 -70.42
CA LEU A 163 71.67 91.34 -71.30
C LEU A 163 71.34 92.83 -71.13
N LEU A 164 71.67 93.41 -69.97
CA LEU A 164 71.44 94.84 -69.67
C LEU A 164 72.75 95.65 -69.66
N ASP A 165 73.82 95.07 -70.23
CA ASP A 165 75.16 95.64 -70.48
C ASP A 165 75.70 96.49 -69.30
N THR A 166 75.68 95.91 -68.09
CA THR A 166 76.08 96.58 -66.84
C THR A 166 76.86 95.64 -65.92
N ASP A 167 78.08 96.03 -65.49
CA ASP A 167 78.93 95.24 -64.58
C ASP A 167 78.49 95.42 -63.11
N ILE A 168 78.25 94.30 -62.43
CA ILE A 168 77.66 94.23 -61.08
C ILE A 168 78.64 93.67 -60.03
N ARG A 169 79.91 93.42 -60.40
CA ARG A 169 80.93 92.83 -59.49
C ARG A 169 81.41 93.74 -58.35
N GLU A 170 81.18 95.04 -58.41
CA GLU A 170 81.66 96.00 -57.39
C GLU A 170 80.54 96.83 -56.74
N LYS A 171 79.25 96.46 -56.94
CA LYS A 171 78.12 97.22 -56.40
C LYS A 171 77.42 96.51 -55.24
N GLU A 172 77.41 97.16 -54.09
CA GLU A 172 76.62 96.77 -52.92
C GLU A 172 75.12 96.85 -53.26
N LYS A 173 74.51 95.71 -53.58
CA LYS A 173 73.07 95.44 -53.92
C LYS A 173 72.68 95.50 -55.42
N PRO A 174 73.03 94.46 -56.21
CA PRO A 174 72.72 94.30 -57.64
C PRO A 174 71.24 94.38 -58.04
N GLN A 175 70.31 93.92 -57.18
CA GLN A 175 68.88 93.78 -57.53
C GLN A 175 68.12 95.12 -57.64
N GLU A 176 68.50 96.12 -56.84
CA GLU A 176 67.77 97.39 -56.77
C GLU A 176 68.00 98.25 -58.03
N HIS A 177 69.15 98.09 -58.69
CA HIS A 177 69.50 98.81 -59.91
C HIS A 177 68.72 98.32 -61.15
N LEU A 178 68.41 97.02 -61.19
CA LEU A 178 67.67 96.37 -62.28
C LEU A 178 66.17 96.73 -62.27
N MET A 179 65.58 96.91 -61.08
CA MET A 179 64.15 97.22 -60.89
C MET A 179 63.74 98.60 -61.40
N SER A 180 64.62 99.59 -61.37
CA SER A 180 64.31 100.95 -61.87
C SER A 180 64.01 100.97 -63.37
N LYS A 181 64.62 100.05 -64.14
CA LYS A 181 64.51 100.01 -65.61
C LYS A 181 63.20 99.36 -66.08
N VAL A 182 62.62 98.47 -65.27
CA VAL A 182 61.36 97.77 -65.56
C VAL A 182 60.13 98.71 -65.45
N SER A 183 60.19 99.74 -64.60
CA SER A 183 59.05 100.65 -64.41
C SER A 183 58.69 101.51 -65.63
N GLU A 184 59.65 101.74 -66.55
CA GLU A 184 59.39 102.45 -67.82
C GLU A 184 58.37 101.71 -68.69
N ILE A 185 58.38 100.38 -68.63
CA ILE A 185 57.53 99.49 -69.44
C ILE A 185 56.06 99.54 -68.97
N CYS A 186 55.80 99.77 -67.68
CA CYS A 186 54.44 99.81 -67.12
C CYS A 186 53.55 100.94 -67.68
N LYS A 187 54.13 101.98 -68.30
CA LYS A 187 53.36 103.10 -68.88
C LYS A 187 52.52 102.69 -70.10
N GLU A 188 52.85 101.59 -70.78
CA GLU A 188 52.08 101.07 -71.93
C GLU A 188 50.70 100.51 -71.52
N ASN A 189 50.55 100.06 -70.28
CA ASN A 189 49.32 99.44 -69.76
C ASN A 189 48.12 100.41 -69.68
N LEU A 190 48.36 101.73 -69.76
CA LEU A 190 47.32 102.77 -69.71
C LEU A 190 46.32 102.67 -70.88
N THR A 191 46.72 102.07 -71.99
CA THR A 191 45.94 101.98 -73.25
C THR A 191 44.82 100.93 -73.20
N LEU A 192 44.92 99.93 -72.33
CA LEU A 192 43.86 98.92 -72.12
C LEU A 192 42.64 99.50 -71.37
N LYS A 193 42.79 100.69 -70.78
CA LYS A 193 41.79 101.38 -69.95
C LYS A 193 40.60 101.94 -70.75
N ASP A 194 40.74 102.16 -72.05
CA ASP A 194 39.69 102.73 -72.89
C ASP A 194 38.63 101.70 -73.34
N GLN A 195 38.95 100.39 -73.32
CA GLN A 195 38.00 99.33 -73.69
C GLN A 195 36.93 99.07 -72.60
N VAL A 196 37.20 99.46 -71.35
CA VAL A 196 36.30 99.26 -70.21
C VAL A 196 35.12 100.27 -70.24
N ALA A 197 35.27 101.42 -70.89
CA ALA A 197 34.24 102.46 -70.98
C ALA A 197 32.98 102.03 -71.77
N ALA A 198 33.11 101.10 -72.72
CA ALA A 198 31.98 100.60 -73.53
C ALA A 198 31.01 99.68 -72.74
N LEU A 199 31.48 99.04 -71.66
CA LEU A 199 30.65 98.15 -70.83
C LEU A 199 29.80 98.92 -69.80
N GLN A 200 30.15 100.17 -69.51
CA GLN A 200 29.46 101.02 -68.53
C GLN A 200 28.14 101.61 -69.06
N GLU A 201 27.95 101.70 -70.38
CA GLU A 201 26.77 102.29 -71.02
C GLU A 201 25.57 101.32 -71.08
N ALA A 202 25.84 100.00 -71.14
CA ALA A 202 24.81 98.95 -71.15
C ALA A 202 24.08 98.79 -69.80
N ILE A 203 24.74 99.13 -68.69
CA ILE A 203 24.18 99.03 -67.34
C ILE A 203 23.11 100.12 -67.09
N ASN A 204 23.25 101.30 -67.70
CA ASN A 204 22.33 102.44 -67.51
C ASN A 204 20.99 102.28 -68.26
N VAL A 205 20.90 101.46 -69.30
CA VAL A 205 19.66 101.25 -70.08
C VAL A 205 18.67 100.32 -69.36
N HIS A 206 19.16 99.32 -68.62
CA HIS A 206 18.30 98.36 -67.91
C HIS A 206 17.60 98.98 -66.68
N GLU A 207 18.20 100.00 -66.06
CA GLU A 207 17.62 100.70 -64.90
C GLU A 207 16.40 101.57 -65.28
N VAL A 208 16.31 102.00 -66.54
CA VAL A 208 15.18 102.77 -67.08
C VAL A 208 14.02 101.86 -67.54
N GLN A 209 14.30 100.65 -68.05
CA GLN A 209 13.29 99.65 -68.42
C GLN A 209 12.56 99.04 -67.21
N SER A 210 13.25 98.90 -66.09
CA SER A 210 12.72 98.41 -64.80
C SER A 210 11.62 99.30 -64.21
N LYS A 211 11.55 100.58 -64.58
CA LYS A 211 10.54 101.52 -64.05
C LYS A 211 9.25 101.60 -64.88
N ALA A 212 9.27 101.25 -66.16
CA ALA A 212 8.10 101.38 -67.05
C ALA A 212 7.16 100.15 -67.09
N SER A 213 7.65 98.93 -66.85
CA SER A 213 6.82 97.70 -66.85
C SER A 213 5.93 97.55 -65.62
N ARG A 214 6.33 98.18 -64.52
CA ARG A 214 5.56 98.29 -63.28
C ARG A 214 4.19 98.94 -63.47
N GLU A 215 4.01 99.70 -64.54
CA GLU A 215 2.82 100.51 -64.76
C GLU A 215 1.85 99.97 -65.79
N THR A 216 2.12 98.85 -66.48
CA THR A 216 1.02 98.13 -67.17
C THR A 216 0.25 97.19 -66.24
N ILE A 217 0.26 97.64 -64.99
CA ILE A 217 -1.02 97.86 -64.39
C ILE A 217 -1.39 96.47 -63.81
N MET A 218 -2.23 96.31 -62.83
CA MET A 218 -3.61 96.67 -63.09
C MET A 218 -4.15 96.06 -64.43
N ARG A 219 -3.38 95.26 -65.19
CA ARG A 219 -3.86 94.03 -65.76
C ARG A 219 -3.87 93.00 -64.67
N LEU A 220 -4.75 93.24 -63.75
CA LEU A 220 -6.11 92.93 -64.11
C LEU A 220 -6.36 91.84 -63.16
N VAL A 221 -7.62 91.83 -62.80
CA VAL A 221 -8.19 90.55 -62.53
C VAL A 221 -7.50 90.08 -61.31
N SER A 222 -7.81 88.85 -61.08
CA SER A 222 -6.87 88.10 -60.39
C SER A 222 -6.78 88.60 -58.95
N GLU A 223 -7.58 89.55 -58.40
CA GLU A 223 -9.08 89.61 -58.40
C GLU A 223 -9.76 88.23 -58.47
N VAL A 224 -9.00 87.14 -58.45
CA VAL A 224 -9.38 85.75 -58.40
C VAL A 224 -8.60 85.13 -57.24
N THR A 225 -7.27 85.27 -57.19
CA THR A 225 -6.48 84.60 -56.12
C THR A 225 -6.58 85.29 -54.78
N LYS A 226 -6.85 86.60 -54.70
CA LYS A 226 -7.15 87.21 -53.40
C LYS A 226 -8.57 86.93 -52.92
N GLU A 227 -9.56 86.78 -53.81
CA GLU A 227 -10.85 86.15 -53.45
C GLU A 227 -10.64 84.70 -52.97
N GLN A 228 -9.66 83.98 -53.51
CA GLN A 228 -9.28 82.64 -53.02
C GLN A 228 -8.69 82.63 -51.59
N LYS A 229 -8.03 83.71 -51.13
CA LYS A 229 -7.57 83.82 -49.73
C LYS A 229 -8.64 84.34 -48.77
N LYS A 230 -9.56 85.20 -49.23
CA LYS A 230 -10.77 85.49 -48.46
C LYS A 230 -11.64 84.23 -48.33
N ALA A 231 -11.69 83.38 -49.35
CA ALA A 231 -12.26 82.03 -49.26
C ALA A 231 -11.55 81.18 -48.19
N ALA A 232 -10.22 81.25 -48.07
CA ALA A 232 -9.49 80.59 -46.97
C ALA A 232 -9.88 81.11 -45.58
N GLY A 233 -10.10 82.42 -45.41
CA GLY A 233 -10.64 82.99 -44.17
C GLY A 233 -12.08 82.56 -43.89
N TYR A 234 -12.93 82.47 -44.92
CA TYR A 234 -14.26 81.88 -44.80
C TYR A 234 -14.20 80.39 -44.43
N TYR A 235 -13.19 79.63 -44.86
CA TYR A 235 -12.99 78.26 -44.40
C TYR A 235 -12.66 78.19 -42.91
N GLU A 236 -11.83 79.09 -42.39
CA GLU A 236 -11.52 79.14 -40.95
C GLU A 236 -12.75 79.57 -40.12
N GLU A 237 -13.53 80.54 -40.58
CA GLU A 237 -14.81 80.92 -39.92
C GLU A 237 -15.87 79.82 -40.05
N VAL A 238 -15.96 79.13 -41.19
CA VAL A 238 -16.83 77.96 -41.36
C VAL A 238 -16.38 76.82 -40.45
N GLU A 239 -15.08 76.60 -40.27
CA GLU A 239 -14.57 75.59 -39.34
C GLU A 239 -14.90 75.95 -37.88
N LYS A 240 -14.83 77.24 -37.52
CA LYS A 240 -15.25 77.71 -36.20
C LYS A 240 -16.75 77.58 -35.98
N ILE A 241 -17.58 78.00 -36.94
CA ILE A 241 -19.03 77.85 -36.88
C ILE A 241 -19.42 76.36 -36.90
N SER A 242 -18.68 75.51 -37.60
CA SER A 242 -18.87 74.06 -37.58
C SER A 242 -18.64 73.51 -36.18
N LYS A 243 -17.54 73.89 -35.51
CA LYS A 243 -17.25 73.48 -34.12
C LYS A 243 -18.32 73.97 -33.14
N ASP A 244 -18.80 75.20 -33.30
CA ASP A 244 -19.86 75.77 -32.44
C ASP A 244 -21.23 75.09 -32.71
N LEU A 245 -21.54 74.78 -33.98
CA LEU A 245 -22.73 74.02 -34.37
C LEU A 245 -22.69 72.61 -33.79
N ASP A 246 -21.54 71.93 -33.88
CA ASP A 246 -21.35 70.61 -33.31
C ASP A 246 -21.57 70.63 -31.79
N SER A 247 -21.03 71.64 -31.07
CA SER A 247 -21.28 71.80 -29.64
C SER A 247 -22.76 72.04 -29.32
N ALA A 248 -23.47 72.86 -30.11
CA ALA A 248 -24.90 73.12 -29.91
C ALA A 248 -25.77 71.90 -30.24
N VAL A 249 -25.41 71.14 -31.27
CA VAL A 249 -26.10 69.88 -31.65
C VAL A 249 -25.93 68.85 -30.54
N MET A 250 -24.74 68.71 -29.96
CA MET A 250 -24.51 67.82 -28.83
C MET A 250 -25.37 68.20 -27.61
N GLY A 251 -25.53 69.50 -27.33
CA GLY A 251 -26.41 69.99 -26.26
C GLY A 251 -27.91 69.75 -26.53
N ARG A 252 -28.38 69.90 -27.77
CA ARG A 252 -29.77 69.59 -28.13
C ARG A 252 -30.05 68.08 -28.03
N GLN A 253 -29.10 67.26 -28.49
CA GLN A 253 -29.22 65.80 -28.45
C GLN A 253 -29.29 65.27 -27.01
N SER A 254 -28.57 65.88 -26.06
CA SER A 254 -28.65 65.46 -24.66
C SER A 254 -30.03 65.75 -24.05
N LEU A 255 -30.63 66.91 -24.34
CA LEU A 255 -32.00 67.23 -23.89
C LEU A 255 -33.07 66.36 -24.56
N GLU A 256 -32.93 66.05 -25.86
CA GLU A 256 -33.82 65.10 -26.54
C GLU A 256 -33.73 63.69 -25.95
N MET A 257 -32.53 63.26 -25.56
CA MET A 257 -32.36 61.99 -24.84
C MET A 257 -33.06 62.01 -23.47
N GLU A 258 -33.05 63.13 -22.75
CA GLU A 258 -33.71 63.21 -21.45
C GLU A 258 -35.25 63.19 -21.56
N ILE A 259 -35.82 63.91 -22.54
CA ILE A 259 -37.27 63.87 -22.82
C ILE A 259 -37.68 62.45 -23.23
N LYS A 260 -36.90 61.79 -24.09
CA LYS A 260 -37.15 60.41 -24.49
C LYS A 260 -37.09 59.47 -23.29
N ASN A 261 -36.12 59.65 -22.39
CA ASN A 261 -36.03 58.86 -21.15
C ASN A 261 -37.25 59.03 -20.25
N LEU A 262 -37.82 60.23 -20.15
CA LEU A 262 -39.03 60.46 -19.36
C LEU A 262 -40.27 59.83 -20.02
N GLN A 263 -40.40 59.89 -21.35
CA GLN A 263 -41.46 59.19 -22.07
C GLN A 263 -41.32 57.66 -21.97
N ASP A 264 -40.09 57.15 -22.05
CA ASP A 264 -39.80 55.73 -21.86
C ASP A 264 -40.15 55.27 -20.44
N LYS A 265 -39.88 56.11 -19.41
CA LYS A 265 -40.31 55.82 -18.03
C LYS A 265 -41.82 55.84 -17.86
N LEU A 266 -42.54 56.75 -18.50
CA LEU A 266 -44.00 56.80 -18.42
C LEU A 266 -44.63 55.56 -19.09
N THR A 267 -44.14 55.18 -20.27
CA THR A 267 -44.62 53.98 -20.97
C THR A 267 -44.22 52.70 -20.25
N ALA A 268 -43.04 52.65 -19.63
CA ALA A 268 -42.61 51.55 -18.79
C ALA A 268 -43.53 51.38 -17.56
N ASN A 269 -43.89 52.48 -16.89
CA ASN A 269 -44.83 52.43 -15.76
C ASN A 269 -46.24 52.01 -16.18
N GLN A 270 -46.71 52.47 -17.35
CA GLN A 270 -48.00 52.02 -17.88
C GLN A 270 -48.00 50.51 -18.19
N LYS A 271 -46.92 50.00 -18.81
CA LYS A 271 -46.73 48.56 -19.03
C LYS A 271 -46.60 47.77 -17.74
N ALA A 272 -45.95 48.33 -16.72
CA ALA A 272 -45.85 47.71 -15.39
C ALA A 272 -47.22 47.57 -14.73
N LEU A 273 -48.09 48.57 -14.89
CA LEU A 273 -49.46 48.50 -14.38
C LEU A 273 -50.31 47.46 -15.12
N ASP A 274 -50.19 47.40 -16.45
CA ASP A 274 -50.96 46.44 -17.25
C ASP A 274 -50.46 45.00 -17.06
N SER A 275 -49.15 44.80 -16.88
CA SER A 275 -48.58 43.50 -16.48
C SER A 275 -49.04 43.09 -15.08
N SER A 276 -49.10 44.00 -14.11
CA SER A 276 -49.64 43.70 -12.77
C SER A 276 -51.13 43.30 -12.81
N LYS A 277 -51.95 43.94 -13.66
CA LYS A 277 -53.34 43.51 -13.87
C LYS A 277 -53.44 42.13 -14.50
N GLN A 278 -52.56 41.82 -15.46
CA GLN A 278 -52.51 40.52 -16.10
C GLN A 278 -51.99 39.42 -15.15
N GLU A 279 -51.04 39.75 -14.28
CA GLU A 279 -50.59 38.89 -13.17
C GLU A 279 -51.72 38.57 -12.21
N LEU A 280 -52.55 39.56 -11.82
CA LEU A 280 -53.73 39.32 -10.98
C LEU A 280 -54.75 38.39 -11.63
N HIS A 281 -54.99 38.55 -12.93
CA HIS A 281 -55.85 37.66 -13.68
C HIS A 281 -55.25 36.24 -13.81
N ASN A 282 -53.94 36.13 -14.03
CA ASN A 282 -53.23 34.85 -14.05
C ASN A 282 -53.22 34.18 -12.67
N LEU A 283 -53.09 34.95 -11.59
CA LEU A 283 -53.25 34.48 -10.22
C LEU A 283 -54.66 33.93 -9.98
N GLY A 284 -55.70 34.60 -10.49
CA GLY A 284 -57.07 34.10 -10.47
C GLY A 284 -57.22 32.75 -11.20
N LYS A 285 -56.67 32.63 -12.40
CA LYS A 285 -56.64 31.36 -13.15
C LYS A 285 -55.87 30.28 -12.39
N SER A 286 -54.68 30.59 -11.89
CA SER A 286 -53.86 29.66 -11.12
C SER A 286 -54.56 29.20 -9.84
N SER A 287 -55.35 30.06 -9.21
CA SER A 287 -56.16 29.70 -8.03
C SER A 287 -57.28 28.72 -8.41
N SER A 288 -57.97 28.94 -9.52
CA SER A 288 -58.98 28.00 -10.03
C SER A 288 -58.38 26.66 -10.48
N GLU A 289 -57.19 26.69 -11.08
CA GLU A 289 -56.43 25.50 -11.48
C GLU A 289 -55.92 24.74 -10.26
N LEU A 290 -55.47 25.44 -9.21
CA LEU A 290 -55.10 24.86 -7.92
C LEU A 290 -56.30 24.25 -7.21
N ASP A 291 -57.48 24.86 -7.25
CA ASP A 291 -58.71 24.27 -6.69
C ASP A 291 -59.14 23.02 -7.47
N GLY A 292 -59.05 23.05 -8.80
CA GLY A 292 -59.24 21.88 -9.66
C GLY A 292 -58.22 20.77 -9.36
N SER A 293 -56.96 21.14 -9.19
CA SER A 293 -55.86 20.23 -8.83
C SER A 293 -55.99 19.68 -7.42
N LEU A 294 -56.54 20.45 -6.48
CA LEU A 294 -56.81 19.99 -5.12
C LEU A 294 -57.98 19.00 -5.09
N LYS A 295 -58.99 19.21 -5.93
CA LYS A 295 -60.08 18.24 -6.14
C LYS A 295 -59.58 16.97 -6.80
N SER A 296 -58.77 17.06 -7.85
CA SER A 296 -58.16 15.87 -8.48
C SER A 296 -57.24 15.17 -7.50
N SER A 297 -56.38 15.89 -6.77
CA SER A 297 -55.52 15.36 -5.72
C SER A 297 -56.32 14.66 -4.62
N ARG A 298 -57.52 15.15 -4.28
CA ARG A 298 -58.40 14.49 -3.29
C ARG A 298 -59.06 13.22 -3.85
N GLU A 299 -59.36 13.17 -5.14
CA GLU A 299 -59.85 11.96 -5.82
C GLU A 299 -58.73 10.94 -5.98
N GLU A 300 -57.53 11.40 -6.35
CA GLU A 300 -56.29 10.63 -6.37
C GLU A 300 -55.94 10.09 -4.98
N ALA A 301 -56.07 10.89 -3.92
CA ALA A 301 -55.89 10.42 -2.55
C ALA A 301 -56.91 9.35 -2.17
N ARG A 302 -58.16 9.45 -2.65
CA ARG A 302 -59.19 8.42 -2.43
C ARG A 302 -58.90 7.13 -3.21
N THR A 303 -58.48 7.23 -4.47
CA THR A 303 -58.08 6.07 -5.28
C THR A 303 -56.80 5.43 -4.74
N ALA A 304 -55.81 6.23 -4.33
CA ALA A 304 -54.61 5.79 -3.64
C ALA A 304 -54.96 5.09 -2.32
N GLN A 305 -55.88 5.63 -1.53
CA GLN A 305 -56.35 4.99 -0.29
C GLN A 305 -57.04 3.64 -0.56
N SER A 306 -57.89 3.57 -1.59
CA SER A 306 -58.50 2.30 -2.03
C SER A 306 -57.43 1.29 -2.48
N SER A 307 -56.45 1.76 -3.26
CA SER A 307 -55.32 0.94 -3.68
C SER A 307 -54.48 0.47 -2.50
N LEU A 308 -54.26 1.30 -1.48
CA LEU A 308 -53.53 0.95 -0.25
C LEU A 308 -54.24 -0.14 0.52
N VAL A 309 -55.57 -0.12 0.57
CA VAL A 309 -56.37 -1.18 1.18
C VAL A 309 -56.20 -2.48 0.40
N SER A 310 -56.35 -2.45 -0.92
CA SER A 310 -56.16 -3.62 -1.78
C SER A 310 -54.73 -4.18 -1.71
N PHE A 311 -53.74 -3.30 -1.57
CA PHE A 311 -52.33 -3.66 -1.42
C PHE A 311 -52.06 -4.31 -0.07
N LYS A 312 -52.64 -3.77 1.02
CA LYS A 312 -52.59 -4.39 2.35
C LYS A 312 -53.24 -5.79 2.32
N GLU A 313 -54.32 -5.98 1.58
CA GLU A 313 -54.93 -7.29 1.35
C GLU A 313 -53.99 -8.25 0.60
N GLN A 314 -53.41 -7.81 -0.52
CA GLN A 314 -52.46 -8.63 -1.29
C GLN A 314 -51.24 -9.02 -0.46
N ILE A 315 -50.61 -8.07 0.26
CA ILE A 315 -49.47 -8.37 1.14
C ILE A 315 -49.88 -9.37 2.22
N ALA A 316 -51.04 -9.19 2.86
CA ALA A 316 -51.50 -10.13 3.87
C ALA A 316 -51.70 -11.54 3.30
N THR A 317 -52.21 -11.68 2.07
CA THR A 317 -52.31 -12.99 1.40
C THR A 317 -50.95 -13.59 1.07
N LEU A 318 -49.98 -12.82 0.58
CA LEU A 318 -48.63 -13.30 0.24
C LEU A 318 -47.82 -13.70 1.48
N LEU A 319 -47.97 -12.96 2.57
CA LEU A 319 -47.31 -13.25 3.84
C LEU A 319 -47.98 -14.40 4.61
N SER A 320 -49.21 -14.75 4.22
CA SER A 320 -49.90 -15.93 4.74
C SER A 320 -49.27 -17.20 4.18
N SER A 321 -49.05 -18.18 5.04
CA SER A 321 -48.43 -19.46 4.69
C SER A 321 -49.20 -20.59 5.37
N ARG A 322 -48.91 -21.86 5.03
CA ARG A 322 -49.57 -23.02 5.64
C ARG A 322 -49.51 -23.02 7.19
N SER A 323 -48.54 -22.32 7.78
CA SER A 323 -48.36 -22.20 9.22
C SER A 323 -48.96 -20.94 9.87
N ALA A 324 -49.39 -19.91 9.12
CA ALA A 324 -49.94 -18.67 9.70
C ALA A 324 -50.76 -17.85 8.68
N ILE A 325 -51.95 -17.38 9.09
CA ILE A 325 -52.82 -16.50 8.30
C ILE A 325 -52.69 -15.06 8.83
N VAL A 326 -52.34 -14.12 7.95
CA VAL A 326 -52.12 -12.71 8.30
C VAL A 326 -53.36 -11.89 7.93
N LYS A 327 -53.81 -11.02 8.84
CA LYS A 327 -54.92 -10.09 8.57
C LYS A 327 -54.44 -8.89 7.74
N PRO A 328 -55.29 -8.29 6.88
CA PRO A 328 -54.94 -7.13 6.04
C PRO A 328 -54.88 -5.81 6.82
N THR A 329 -54.19 -5.83 7.96
CA THR A 329 -53.94 -4.65 8.80
C THR A 329 -52.44 -4.41 8.85
N GLU A 330 -52.05 -3.13 8.83
CA GLU A 330 -50.65 -2.70 8.82
C GLU A 330 -49.85 -3.29 9.98
N LYS A 331 -50.44 -3.31 11.18
CA LYS A 331 -49.84 -3.91 12.36
C LYS A 331 -49.55 -5.41 12.19
N ALA A 332 -50.51 -6.19 11.69
CA ALA A 332 -50.33 -7.63 11.51
C ALA A 332 -49.32 -7.97 10.40
N ILE A 333 -49.30 -7.16 9.34
CA ILE A 333 -48.30 -7.24 8.27
C ILE A 333 -46.90 -6.94 8.82
N LEU A 334 -46.75 -5.86 9.59
CA LEU A 334 -45.47 -5.48 10.20
C LEU A 334 -44.97 -6.52 11.20
N GLU A 335 -45.84 -7.06 12.05
CA GLU A 335 -45.48 -8.12 13.00
C GLU A 335 -44.97 -9.37 12.27
N ARG A 336 -45.62 -9.77 11.16
CA ARG A 336 -45.19 -10.91 10.35
C ARG A 336 -43.87 -10.64 9.61
N ILE A 337 -43.69 -9.45 9.04
CA ILE A 337 -42.43 -9.04 8.40
C ILE A 337 -41.30 -9.03 9.43
N GLN A 338 -41.53 -8.50 10.62
CA GLN A 338 -40.56 -8.53 11.72
C GLN A 338 -40.18 -9.96 12.09
N GLU A 339 -41.15 -10.87 12.23
CA GLU A 339 -40.88 -12.29 12.51
C GLU A 339 -40.01 -12.95 11.42
N ILE A 340 -40.30 -12.67 10.15
CA ILE A 340 -39.50 -13.15 9.00
C ILE A 340 -38.09 -12.54 9.06
N ASN A 341 -37.97 -11.24 9.31
CA ASN A 341 -36.69 -10.55 9.43
C ASN A 341 -35.86 -11.09 10.60
N TYR A 342 -36.45 -11.40 11.76
CA TYR A 342 -35.75 -12.06 12.87
C TYR A 342 -35.24 -13.46 12.47
N LYS A 343 -36.04 -14.23 11.72
CA LYS A 343 -35.63 -15.53 11.18
C LYS A 343 -34.53 -15.41 10.11
N GLU A 344 -34.55 -14.35 9.33
CA GLU A 344 -33.53 -14.07 8.33
C GLU A 344 -32.23 -13.59 8.97
N GLU A 345 -32.29 -12.68 9.93
CA GLU A 345 -31.13 -12.18 10.66
C GLU A 345 -30.45 -13.30 11.46
N SER A 346 -31.23 -14.20 12.08
CA SER A 346 -30.66 -15.39 12.73
C SER A 346 -29.99 -16.36 11.74
N LYS A 347 -30.54 -16.54 10.54
CA LYS A 347 -29.86 -17.28 9.46
C LYS A 347 -28.60 -16.56 8.97
N LYS A 348 -28.64 -15.24 8.84
CA LYS A 348 -27.49 -14.42 8.42
C LYS A 348 -26.34 -14.52 9.43
N ILE A 349 -26.64 -14.46 10.72
CA ILE A 349 -25.66 -14.71 11.79
C ILE A 349 -25.07 -16.12 11.65
N MET A 350 -25.89 -17.14 11.39
CA MET A 350 -25.41 -18.51 11.16
C MET A 350 -24.54 -18.62 9.90
N ILE A 351 -24.91 -17.95 8.81
CA ILE A 351 -24.12 -17.89 7.57
C ILE A 351 -22.77 -17.22 7.84
N SER A 352 -22.73 -16.06 8.51
CA SER A 352 -21.47 -15.40 8.86
C SER A 352 -20.57 -16.26 9.77
N GLN A 353 -21.17 -17.08 10.65
CA GLN A 353 -20.42 -18.06 11.44
C GLN A 353 -19.83 -19.18 10.56
N LEU A 354 -20.56 -19.67 9.56
CA LEU A 354 -20.05 -20.66 8.61
C LEU A 354 -18.99 -20.05 7.68
N GLU A 355 -19.18 -18.82 7.20
CA GLU A 355 -18.21 -18.08 6.39
C GLU A 355 -16.89 -17.87 7.13
N THR A 356 -16.95 -17.49 8.41
CA THR A 356 -15.74 -17.36 9.24
C THR A 356 -15.05 -18.70 9.49
N GLN A 357 -15.80 -19.81 9.60
CA GLN A 357 -15.21 -21.15 9.68
C GLN A 357 -14.55 -21.57 8.36
N ILE A 358 -15.20 -21.31 7.23
CA ILE A 358 -14.64 -21.56 5.89
C ILE A 358 -13.36 -20.75 5.70
N ALA A 359 -13.38 -19.45 6.02
CA ALA A 359 -12.20 -18.59 5.90
C ALA A 359 -11.00 -19.13 6.71
N LYS A 360 -11.23 -19.56 7.95
CA LYS A 360 -10.19 -20.18 8.79
C LYS A 360 -9.67 -21.51 8.19
N LEU A 361 -10.56 -22.34 7.66
CA LEU A 361 -10.16 -23.60 7.01
C LEU A 361 -9.34 -23.34 5.75
N THR A 362 -9.77 -22.40 4.91
CA THR A 362 -9.06 -21.96 3.71
C THR A 362 -7.68 -21.40 4.06
N GLU A 363 -7.59 -20.50 5.05
CA GLU A 363 -6.31 -19.96 5.53
C GLU A 363 -5.38 -21.08 6.03
N THR A 364 -5.91 -22.08 6.74
CA THR A 364 -5.07 -23.22 7.15
C THR A 364 -4.59 -24.04 5.96
N LEU A 365 -5.42 -24.30 4.95
CA LEU A 365 -5.07 -25.05 3.76
C LEU A 365 -4.04 -24.31 2.89
N GLU A 366 -4.20 -23.01 2.72
CA GLU A 366 -3.25 -22.14 2.03
C GLU A 366 -1.89 -22.17 2.74
N ASN A 367 -1.89 -22.05 4.07
CA ASN A 367 -0.69 -22.24 4.87
C ASN A 367 -0.10 -23.65 4.59
N GLN A 368 -0.86 -24.75 4.65
CA GLN A 368 -0.32 -26.09 4.31
C GLN A 368 0.32 -26.17 2.93
N THR A 369 -0.32 -25.55 1.94
CA THR A 369 0.15 -25.57 0.55
C THR A 369 1.47 -24.85 0.41
N VAL A 370 1.63 -23.68 1.06
CA VAL A 370 2.89 -22.91 1.04
C VAL A 370 4.03 -23.75 1.60
N LEU A 371 3.79 -24.50 2.67
CA LEU A 371 4.84 -25.21 3.40
C LEU A 371 5.31 -26.43 2.66
N TYR A 372 4.36 -27.13 2.03
CA TYR A 372 4.65 -28.19 1.10
C TYR A 372 5.46 -27.69 -0.11
N GLN A 373 5.09 -26.54 -0.69
CA GLN A 373 5.87 -25.93 -1.78
C GLN A 373 7.27 -25.54 -1.35
N GLU A 374 7.40 -24.92 -0.18
CA GLU A 374 8.71 -24.55 0.32
C GLU A 374 9.56 -25.82 0.59
N ALA A 375 8.99 -26.90 1.15
CA ALA A 375 9.66 -28.18 1.43
C ALA A 375 10.19 -28.81 0.12
N LEU A 376 9.37 -28.81 -0.93
CA LEU A 376 9.78 -29.21 -2.28
C LEU A 376 10.96 -28.38 -2.80
N GLU A 377 10.95 -27.07 -2.60
CA GLU A 377 12.07 -26.22 -3.00
C GLU A 377 13.37 -26.53 -2.25
N ARG A 378 13.31 -26.94 -0.98
CA ARG A 378 14.51 -27.42 -0.26
C ARG A 378 15.00 -28.75 -0.80
N CYS A 379 14.09 -29.68 -1.08
CA CYS A 379 14.44 -30.95 -1.68
C CYS A 379 15.16 -30.75 -3.02
N ARG A 380 14.62 -29.91 -3.91
CA ARG A 380 15.28 -29.54 -5.18
C ARG A 380 16.65 -28.90 -5.01
N LYS A 381 16.86 -28.10 -3.97
CA LYS A 381 18.16 -27.49 -3.67
C LYS A 381 19.16 -28.53 -3.16
N ALA A 382 18.73 -29.43 -2.28
CA ALA A 382 19.55 -30.53 -1.80
C ALA A 382 19.95 -31.47 -2.95
N GLU A 383 19.03 -31.79 -3.87
CA GLU A 383 19.31 -32.57 -5.08
C GLU A 383 20.38 -31.90 -5.95
N LYS A 384 20.26 -30.60 -6.22
CA LYS A 384 21.29 -29.84 -6.97
C LYS A 384 22.64 -29.85 -6.26
N CYS A 385 22.68 -29.71 -4.94
CA CYS A 385 23.93 -29.81 -4.18
C CYS A 385 24.54 -31.22 -4.31
N SER A 386 23.72 -32.26 -4.23
CA SER A 386 24.16 -33.64 -4.42
C SER A 386 24.75 -33.86 -5.82
N GLU A 387 24.12 -33.35 -6.86
CA GLU A 387 24.63 -33.40 -8.25
C GLU A 387 25.99 -32.71 -8.35
N THR A 388 26.14 -31.51 -7.77
CA THR A 388 27.43 -30.81 -7.76
C THR A 388 28.53 -31.56 -7.00
N PHE A 389 28.19 -32.22 -5.88
CA PHE A 389 29.16 -33.04 -5.15
C PHE A 389 29.54 -34.29 -5.94
N GLN A 390 28.60 -34.89 -6.67
CA GLN A 390 28.87 -36.02 -7.53
C GLN A 390 29.81 -35.64 -8.68
N ASP A 391 29.62 -34.48 -9.30
CA ASP A 391 30.52 -33.98 -10.35
C ASP A 391 31.92 -33.65 -9.80
N GLN A 392 32.01 -33.07 -8.60
CA GLN A 392 33.29 -32.84 -7.93
C GLN A 392 34.02 -34.14 -7.60
N LEU A 393 33.30 -35.17 -7.15
CA LEU A 393 33.88 -36.49 -6.91
C LEU A 393 34.44 -37.09 -8.20
N LYS A 394 33.68 -37.07 -9.29
CA LYS A 394 34.17 -37.56 -10.60
C LYS A 394 35.43 -36.83 -11.05
N HIS A 395 35.48 -35.51 -10.91
CA HIS A 395 36.66 -34.73 -11.26
C HIS A 395 37.88 -35.13 -10.40
N LEU A 396 37.70 -35.33 -9.10
CA LEU A 396 38.77 -35.79 -8.21
C LEU A 396 39.23 -37.21 -8.54
N GLU A 397 38.31 -38.09 -8.94
CA GLU A 397 38.64 -39.43 -9.44
C GLU A 397 39.48 -39.35 -10.74
N GLU A 398 39.12 -38.46 -11.66
CA GLU A 398 39.88 -38.20 -12.89
C GLU A 398 41.29 -37.61 -12.60
N GLU A 399 41.40 -36.66 -11.66
CA GLU A 399 42.69 -36.13 -11.22
C GLU A 399 43.58 -37.20 -10.60
N LEU A 400 42.99 -38.08 -9.77
CA LEU A 400 43.72 -39.20 -9.16
C LEU A 400 44.26 -40.14 -10.24
N LEU A 401 43.44 -40.50 -11.22
CA LEU A 401 43.85 -41.31 -12.37
C LEU A 401 44.98 -40.64 -13.17
N SER A 402 44.90 -39.32 -13.36
CA SER A 402 45.96 -38.54 -14.02
C SER A 402 47.28 -38.58 -13.25
N VAL A 403 47.23 -38.47 -11.91
CA VAL A 403 48.40 -38.61 -11.05
C VAL A 403 49.03 -39.99 -11.17
N ASP A 404 48.23 -41.05 -11.19
CA ASP A 404 48.71 -42.43 -11.36
C ASP A 404 49.43 -42.60 -12.72
N LEU A 405 48.85 -42.06 -13.81
CA LEU A 405 49.48 -42.06 -15.13
C LEU A 405 50.82 -41.29 -15.14
N MET A 406 50.91 -40.16 -14.44
CA MET A 406 52.14 -39.38 -14.31
C MET A 406 53.21 -40.13 -13.51
N GLN A 407 52.83 -40.85 -12.45
CA GLN A 407 53.75 -41.69 -11.69
C GLN A 407 54.30 -42.84 -12.55
N ASP A 408 53.47 -43.45 -13.38
CA ASP A 408 53.92 -44.46 -14.35
C ASP A 408 54.86 -43.86 -15.40
N GLY A 409 54.58 -42.64 -15.88
CA GLY A 409 55.48 -41.90 -16.76
C GLY A 409 56.86 -41.64 -16.12
N LEU A 410 56.89 -41.23 -14.85
CA LEU A 410 58.14 -41.04 -14.09
C LEU A 410 58.89 -42.36 -13.89
N ARG A 411 58.16 -43.45 -13.63
CA ARG A 411 58.74 -44.80 -13.51
C ARG A 411 59.41 -45.23 -14.81
N LEU A 412 58.80 -44.94 -15.95
CA LEU A 412 59.37 -45.18 -17.27
C LEU A 412 60.64 -44.34 -17.50
N GLU A 413 60.62 -43.06 -17.13
CA GLU A 413 61.79 -42.18 -17.28
C GLU A 413 62.95 -42.63 -16.39
N LYS A 414 62.67 -43.04 -15.15
CA LYS A 414 63.65 -43.70 -14.29
C LYS A 414 64.26 -44.91 -14.99
N GLN A 415 63.44 -45.77 -15.61
CA GLN A 415 63.95 -46.93 -16.34
C GLN A 415 64.84 -46.54 -17.53
N LYS A 416 64.52 -45.46 -18.26
CA LYS A 416 65.39 -44.95 -19.34
C LYS A 416 66.72 -44.44 -18.79
N TYR A 417 66.69 -43.70 -17.68
CA TYR A 417 67.90 -43.19 -17.02
C TYR A 417 68.83 -44.32 -16.57
N LEU A 418 68.26 -45.39 -15.99
CA LEU A 418 69.01 -46.60 -15.66
C LEU A 418 69.71 -47.19 -16.90
N LYS A 419 68.98 -47.33 -18.01
CA LYS A 419 69.54 -47.80 -19.30
C LYS A 419 70.63 -46.88 -19.84
N PHE A 420 70.49 -45.56 -19.68
CA PHE A 420 71.52 -44.60 -20.12
C PHE A 420 72.81 -44.77 -19.32
N LEU A 421 72.72 -44.97 -18.01
CA LEU A 421 73.89 -45.22 -17.18
C LEU A 421 74.57 -46.55 -17.51
N GLU A 422 73.80 -47.60 -17.82
CA GLU A 422 74.33 -48.85 -18.36
C GLU A 422 75.13 -48.60 -19.67
N GLN A 423 74.58 -47.81 -20.60
CA GLN A 423 75.30 -47.45 -21.83
C GLN A 423 76.56 -46.61 -21.58
N LEU A 424 76.53 -45.70 -20.61
CA LEU A 424 77.68 -44.85 -20.28
C LEU A 424 78.81 -45.69 -19.68
N ASN A 425 78.47 -46.65 -18.82
CA ASN A 425 79.40 -47.66 -18.34
C ASN A 425 80.04 -48.43 -19.50
N GLU A 426 79.25 -48.84 -20.49
CA GLU A 426 79.75 -49.54 -21.69
C GLU A 426 80.74 -48.67 -22.49
N LYS A 427 80.37 -47.42 -22.78
CA LYS A 427 81.24 -46.51 -23.54
C LYS A 427 82.53 -46.16 -22.82
N MET A 428 82.49 -46.06 -21.49
CA MET A 428 83.68 -45.84 -20.67
C MET A 428 84.50 -47.12 -20.45
N LYS A 429 84.00 -48.27 -20.94
CA LYS A 429 84.57 -49.63 -20.78
C LYS A 429 84.66 -50.07 -19.33
N LEU A 430 83.62 -49.75 -18.56
CA LEU A 430 83.50 -50.03 -17.13
C LEU A 430 82.55 -51.21 -16.84
N ASP A 431 82.11 -51.95 -17.86
CA ASP A 431 81.05 -52.97 -17.76
C ASP A 431 81.30 -54.05 -16.70
N SER A 432 82.54 -54.53 -16.58
CA SER A 432 82.90 -55.54 -15.57
C SER A 432 82.91 -54.98 -14.15
N LEU A 433 83.23 -53.70 -14.00
CA LEU A 433 83.31 -52.99 -12.71
C LEU A 433 81.92 -52.55 -12.25
N ALA A 434 81.07 -52.11 -13.18
CA ALA A 434 79.68 -51.76 -12.90
C ALA A 434 78.86 -52.95 -12.36
N ALA A 435 79.17 -54.18 -12.81
CA ALA A 435 78.55 -55.41 -12.32
C ALA A 435 78.93 -55.77 -10.87
N GLU A 436 80.10 -55.33 -10.38
CA GLU A 436 80.61 -55.68 -9.05
C GLU A 436 80.25 -54.65 -7.97
N VAL A 437 80.16 -53.35 -8.31
CA VAL A 437 80.00 -52.26 -7.31
C VAL A 437 78.53 -51.83 -7.10
N GLY A 438 77.61 -52.24 -7.99
CA GLY A 438 76.19 -51.93 -7.89
C GLY A 438 75.82 -50.51 -8.35
N PHE A 439 74.52 -50.27 -8.58
CA PHE A 439 74.03 -49.07 -9.26
C PHE A 439 74.33 -47.76 -8.49
N ASP A 440 74.22 -47.76 -7.17
CA ASP A 440 74.39 -46.54 -6.35
C ASP A 440 75.80 -45.94 -6.43
N MET A 441 76.81 -46.77 -6.71
CA MET A 441 78.21 -46.32 -6.82
C MET A 441 78.67 -46.20 -8.29
N SER A 442 77.80 -46.58 -9.25
CA SER A 442 78.13 -46.60 -10.68
C SER A 442 78.50 -45.22 -11.21
N MET A 443 77.85 -44.17 -10.70
CA MET A 443 78.17 -42.78 -11.06
C MET A 443 79.55 -42.36 -10.57
N ASP A 444 79.95 -42.77 -9.36
CA ASP A 444 81.26 -42.43 -8.78
C ASP A 444 82.40 -43.11 -9.54
N VAL A 445 82.19 -44.35 -10.00
CA VAL A 445 83.15 -45.08 -10.85
C VAL A 445 83.28 -44.42 -12.22
N ILE A 446 82.15 -43.99 -12.82
CA ILE A 446 82.13 -43.19 -14.05
C ILE A 446 82.89 -41.88 -13.87
N LEU A 447 82.66 -41.15 -12.78
CA LEU A 447 83.33 -39.89 -12.47
C LEU A 447 84.84 -40.05 -12.32
N ALA A 448 85.30 -41.06 -11.58
CA ALA A 448 86.73 -41.35 -11.43
C ALA A 448 87.40 -41.65 -12.79
N ARG A 449 86.68 -42.33 -13.70
CA ARG A 449 87.16 -42.58 -15.07
C ARG A 449 87.22 -41.32 -15.90
N VAL A 450 86.26 -40.41 -15.77
CA VAL A 450 86.29 -39.09 -16.43
C VAL A 450 87.48 -38.29 -15.95
N GLU A 451 87.74 -38.22 -14.64
CA GLU A 451 88.91 -37.52 -14.09
C GLU A 451 90.24 -38.05 -14.65
N GLN A 452 90.34 -39.37 -14.85
CA GLN A 452 91.49 -39.98 -15.49
C GLN A 452 91.64 -39.52 -16.96
N LEU A 453 90.55 -39.44 -17.72
CA LEU A 453 90.56 -38.92 -19.09
C LEU A 453 90.95 -37.43 -19.13
N VAL A 454 90.48 -36.64 -18.17
CA VAL A 454 90.85 -35.22 -18.04
C VAL A 454 92.35 -35.05 -17.79
N LYS A 455 92.98 -35.93 -17.03
CA LYS A 455 94.45 -35.91 -16.87
C LYS A 455 95.18 -36.16 -18.19
N LEU A 456 94.73 -37.16 -18.96
CA LEU A 456 95.26 -37.44 -20.30
C LEU A 456 95.05 -36.25 -21.26
N GLU A 457 93.93 -35.54 -21.13
CA GLU A 457 93.66 -34.31 -21.86
C GLU A 457 94.55 -33.14 -21.39
N GLY A 458 94.88 -33.09 -20.09
CA GLY A 458 95.86 -32.15 -19.52
C GLY A 458 97.25 -32.30 -20.15
N ASP A 459 97.68 -33.53 -20.40
CA ASP A 459 98.93 -33.80 -21.13
C ASP A 459 98.83 -33.32 -22.60
N ALA A 460 97.69 -33.53 -23.26
CA ALA A 460 97.41 -32.96 -24.58
C ALA A 460 97.36 -31.42 -24.56
N VAL A 461 96.97 -30.80 -23.45
CA VAL A 461 96.99 -29.34 -23.26
C VAL A 461 98.43 -28.82 -23.17
N ILE A 462 99.36 -29.58 -22.61
CA ILE A 462 100.78 -29.23 -22.62
C ILE A 462 101.33 -29.27 -24.06
N GLU A 463 100.92 -30.27 -24.85
CA GLU A 463 101.17 -30.30 -26.29
C GLU A 463 100.53 -29.08 -27.00
N ASN A 464 99.30 -28.73 -26.64
CA ASN A 464 98.64 -27.52 -27.13
C ASN A 464 99.32 -26.23 -26.67
N LYS A 465 100.09 -26.21 -25.58
CA LYS A 465 100.90 -25.04 -25.18
C LYS A 465 102.06 -24.81 -26.15
N THR A 466 102.64 -25.88 -26.66
CA THR A 466 103.61 -25.79 -27.76
C THR A 466 102.94 -25.35 -29.06
N MET A 467 101.72 -25.84 -29.34
CA MET A 467 100.86 -25.31 -30.40
C MET A 467 100.47 -23.84 -30.18
N ALA A 468 100.27 -23.39 -28.93
CA ALA A 468 99.90 -22.03 -28.55
C ALA A 468 101.02 -21.03 -28.87
N TYR A 469 102.28 -21.48 -28.85
CA TYR A 469 103.40 -20.68 -29.33
C TYR A 469 103.33 -20.47 -30.86
N SER A 470 102.96 -21.50 -31.61
CA SER A 470 102.68 -21.39 -33.06
C SER A 470 101.43 -20.54 -33.33
N LEU A 471 100.42 -20.63 -32.47
CA LEU A 471 99.22 -19.82 -32.52
C LEU A 471 99.51 -18.39 -32.11
N ARG A 472 100.50 -18.09 -31.26
CA ARG A 472 100.94 -16.72 -30.92
C ARG A 472 101.41 -15.96 -32.16
N ARG A 473 102.05 -16.67 -33.09
CA ARG A 473 102.44 -16.15 -34.42
C ARG A 473 101.21 -15.91 -35.30
N LYS A 474 100.21 -16.79 -35.26
CA LYS A 474 98.89 -16.61 -35.89
C LYS A 474 98.03 -15.55 -35.17
N LEU A 475 98.29 -15.30 -33.89
CA LEU A 475 97.59 -14.37 -33.01
C LEU A 475 98.01 -12.95 -33.31
N LYS A 476 99.24 -12.73 -33.78
CA LYS A 476 99.67 -11.44 -34.32
C LYS A 476 98.87 -11.07 -35.58
N THR A 477 98.66 -12.02 -36.48
CA THR A 477 97.83 -11.86 -37.69
C THR A 477 96.34 -11.77 -37.36
N GLN A 478 95.87 -12.53 -36.36
CA GLN A 478 94.53 -12.38 -35.81
C GLN A 478 94.37 -11.11 -34.99
N LYS A 479 95.43 -10.46 -34.48
CA LYS A 479 95.37 -9.21 -33.71
C LYS A 479 95.05 -8.03 -34.63
N GLU A 480 95.61 -8.01 -35.84
CA GLU A 480 95.23 -7.07 -36.90
C GLU A 480 93.78 -7.32 -37.37
N LYS A 481 93.37 -8.60 -37.43
CA LYS A 481 91.97 -8.99 -37.67
C LYS A 481 91.06 -8.68 -36.48
N LEU A 482 91.59 -8.69 -35.27
CA LEU A 482 90.92 -8.39 -34.01
C LEU A 482 90.72 -6.89 -33.89
N GLU A 483 91.66 -6.04 -34.30
CA GLU A 483 91.48 -4.59 -34.35
C GLU A 483 90.37 -4.21 -35.34
N SER A 484 90.30 -4.89 -36.49
CA SER A 484 89.16 -4.79 -37.42
C SER A 484 87.86 -5.31 -36.81
N ASN A 485 87.91 -6.46 -36.13
CA ASN A 485 86.78 -6.99 -35.38
C ASN A 485 86.49 -6.19 -34.11
N GLU A 486 87.38 -5.34 -33.61
CA GLU A 486 87.25 -4.54 -32.40
C GLU A 486 86.51 -3.25 -32.75
N LEU A 487 86.74 -2.74 -33.96
CA LEU A 487 85.86 -1.77 -34.59
C LEU A 487 84.46 -2.36 -34.82
N HIS A 488 84.37 -3.61 -35.28
CA HIS A 488 83.09 -4.33 -35.37
C HIS A 488 82.47 -4.62 -34.00
N MET A 489 83.27 -4.98 -33.00
CA MET A 489 82.84 -5.25 -31.63
C MET A 489 82.48 -3.96 -30.92
N ASN A 490 83.04 -2.80 -31.28
CA ASN A 490 82.60 -1.51 -30.76
C ASN A 490 81.23 -1.17 -31.34
N LEU A 491 80.98 -1.45 -32.62
CA LEU A 491 79.64 -1.38 -33.21
C LEU A 491 78.67 -2.38 -32.57
N LEU A 492 79.09 -3.62 -32.34
CA LEU A 492 78.28 -4.64 -31.67
C LEU A 492 78.10 -4.31 -30.19
N ARG A 493 79.07 -3.71 -29.50
CA ARG A 493 78.96 -3.23 -28.11
C ARG A 493 77.97 -2.07 -28.06
N GLN A 494 78.01 -1.16 -29.02
CA GLN A 494 77.03 -0.08 -29.14
C GLN A 494 75.62 -0.62 -29.46
N LYS A 495 75.55 -1.70 -30.26
CA LYS A 495 74.31 -2.43 -30.49
C LYS A 495 73.85 -3.23 -29.27
N ILE A 496 74.78 -3.77 -28.49
CA ILE A 496 74.53 -4.48 -27.23
C ILE A 496 74.06 -3.48 -26.18
N THR A 497 74.66 -2.30 -26.05
CA THR A 497 74.17 -1.26 -25.14
C THR A 497 72.76 -0.82 -25.53
N GLN A 498 72.47 -0.65 -26.82
CA GLN A 498 71.10 -0.42 -27.28
C GLN A 498 70.16 -1.59 -26.96
N LEU A 499 70.60 -2.83 -27.17
CA LEU A 499 69.81 -4.02 -26.85
C LEU A 499 69.68 -4.24 -25.34
N GLU A 500 70.63 -3.79 -24.53
CA GLU A 500 70.64 -3.80 -23.08
C GLU A 500 69.72 -2.71 -22.53
N GLU A 501 69.71 -1.52 -23.12
CA GLU A 501 68.71 -0.48 -22.86
C GLU A 501 67.31 -0.96 -23.25
N GLU A 502 67.13 -1.53 -24.44
CA GLU A 502 65.88 -2.16 -24.85
C GLU A 502 65.48 -3.30 -23.91
N LYS A 503 66.44 -4.12 -23.46
CA LYS A 503 66.23 -5.19 -22.49
C LYS A 503 65.86 -4.61 -21.13
N GLN A 504 66.50 -3.54 -20.66
CA GLN A 504 66.17 -2.88 -19.40
C GLN A 504 64.77 -2.28 -19.46
N ILE A 505 64.39 -1.63 -20.56
CA ILE A 505 63.03 -1.14 -20.80
C ILE A 505 62.05 -2.33 -20.84
N ARG A 506 62.35 -3.41 -21.56
CA ARG A 506 61.52 -4.63 -21.59
C ARG A 506 61.43 -5.30 -20.22
N THR A 507 62.49 -5.26 -19.42
CA THR A 507 62.54 -5.82 -18.07
C THR A 507 61.74 -4.95 -17.10
N ALA A 508 61.84 -3.62 -17.20
CA ALA A 508 61.01 -2.69 -16.44
C ALA A 508 59.53 -2.90 -16.79
N LEU A 509 59.18 -3.00 -18.07
CA LEU A 509 57.83 -3.34 -18.52
C LEU A 509 57.37 -4.74 -18.08
N ALA A 510 58.28 -5.71 -17.98
CA ALA A 510 57.98 -7.03 -17.45
C ALA A 510 57.72 -6.99 -15.94
N VAL A 511 58.50 -6.20 -15.18
CA VAL A 511 58.29 -5.96 -13.75
C VAL A 511 56.97 -5.23 -13.52
N GLU A 512 56.66 -4.17 -14.26
CA GLU A 512 55.35 -3.49 -14.20
C GLU A 512 54.20 -4.44 -14.55
N ARG A 513 54.38 -5.31 -15.57
CA ARG A 513 53.41 -6.35 -15.91
C ARG A 513 53.25 -7.36 -14.78
N ASP A 514 54.33 -7.78 -14.13
CA ASP A 514 54.30 -8.74 -13.02
C ASP A 514 53.67 -8.13 -11.76
N GLU A 515 53.91 -6.85 -11.49
CA GLU A 515 53.23 -6.09 -10.43
C GLU A 515 51.73 -5.95 -10.73
N ALA A 516 51.37 -5.62 -11.96
CA ALA A 516 49.97 -5.61 -12.41
C ALA A 516 49.33 -7.01 -12.30
N ASN A 517 50.03 -8.07 -12.70
CA ASN A 517 49.57 -9.45 -12.54
C ASN A 517 49.41 -9.83 -11.06
N LEU A 518 50.31 -9.35 -10.18
CA LEU A 518 50.21 -9.58 -8.74
C LEU A 518 48.98 -8.88 -8.14
N THR A 519 48.68 -7.65 -8.57
CA THR A 519 47.46 -6.94 -8.13
C THR A 519 46.21 -7.64 -8.66
N VAL A 520 46.19 -8.09 -9.92
CA VAL A 520 45.11 -8.90 -10.49
C VAL A 520 44.92 -10.22 -9.73
N ARG A 521 46.01 -10.91 -9.33
CA ARG A 521 45.93 -12.12 -8.51
C ARG A 521 45.39 -11.85 -7.11
N LYS A 522 45.77 -10.72 -6.48
CA LYS A 522 45.22 -10.31 -5.18
C LYS A 522 43.71 -10.02 -5.28
N LEU A 523 43.29 -9.33 -6.35
CA LEU A 523 41.87 -9.07 -6.62
C LEU A 523 41.11 -10.37 -6.91
N HIS A 524 41.65 -11.30 -7.69
CA HIS A 524 41.04 -12.62 -7.90
C HIS A 524 40.87 -13.39 -6.59
N LYS A 525 41.89 -13.42 -5.71
CA LYS A 525 41.76 -14.05 -4.38
C LYS A 525 40.70 -13.38 -3.51
N MET A 526 40.51 -12.07 -3.65
CA MET A 526 39.44 -11.35 -2.95
C MET A 526 38.07 -11.72 -3.53
N ILE A 527 37.94 -11.81 -4.85
CA ILE A 527 36.74 -12.26 -5.54
C ILE A 527 36.38 -13.69 -5.12
N GLU A 528 37.32 -14.62 -5.11
CA GLU A 528 37.10 -16.00 -4.64
C GLU A 528 36.62 -16.05 -3.18
N ARG A 529 37.21 -15.23 -2.30
CA ARG A 529 36.76 -15.14 -0.89
C ARG A 529 35.33 -14.61 -0.79
N LEU A 530 35.01 -13.55 -1.54
CA LEU A 530 33.67 -12.98 -1.57
C LEU A 530 32.65 -13.95 -2.18
N GLN A 531 33.02 -14.71 -3.22
CA GLN A 531 32.19 -15.76 -3.82
C GLN A 531 31.95 -16.91 -2.84
N LYS A 532 32.96 -17.33 -2.07
CA LYS A 532 32.80 -18.34 -1.01
C LYS A 532 31.86 -17.86 0.11
N GLN A 533 32.02 -16.61 0.54
CA GLN A 533 31.12 -16.01 1.54
C GLN A 533 29.68 -15.90 1.01
N LEU A 534 29.51 -15.52 -0.26
CA LEU A 534 28.21 -15.48 -0.91
C LEU A 534 27.58 -16.89 -1.02
N TYR A 535 28.37 -17.91 -1.34
CA TYR A 535 27.90 -19.30 -1.41
C TYR A 535 27.43 -19.77 -0.03
N LEU A 536 28.24 -19.59 1.02
CA LEU A 536 27.88 -19.93 2.40
C LEU A 536 26.62 -19.18 2.86
N ALA A 537 26.49 -17.90 2.53
CA ALA A 537 25.29 -17.12 2.85
C ALA A 537 24.05 -17.65 2.11
N LYS A 538 24.19 -18.06 0.83
CA LYS A 538 23.11 -18.70 0.08
C LYS A 538 22.73 -20.04 0.69
N GLU A 539 23.70 -20.86 1.07
CA GLU A 539 23.50 -22.17 1.72
C GLU A 539 22.77 -22.03 3.05
N MET A 540 23.22 -21.09 3.91
CA MET A 540 22.51 -20.76 5.15
C MET A 540 21.08 -20.27 4.90
N ASN A 541 20.84 -19.49 3.84
CA ASN A 541 19.48 -19.06 3.49
C ASN A 541 18.61 -20.25 3.02
N THR A 542 19.18 -21.20 2.30
CA THR A 542 18.48 -22.42 1.90
C THR A 542 18.18 -23.34 3.08
N ASP A 543 19.07 -23.42 4.09
CA ASP A 543 18.88 -24.18 5.32
C ASP A 543 17.89 -23.51 6.29
N LEU A 544 17.95 -22.18 6.42
CA LEU A 544 16.95 -21.42 7.18
C LEU A 544 15.57 -21.50 6.53
N LYS A 545 15.53 -21.52 5.19
CA LYS A 545 14.34 -21.97 4.50
C LYS A 545 14.06 -23.39 5.01
N ALA A 546 14.90 -24.41 4.85
CA ALA A 546 14.63 -25.81 5.31
C ALA A 546 13.87 -25.93 6.64
N LYS A 547 14.43 -25.29 7.65
CA LYS A 547 13.88 -25.26 9.00
C LYS A 547 12.52 -24.57 9.07
N LEU A 548 12.25 -23.59 8.21
CA LEU A 548 10.95 -22.94 8.09
C LEU A 548 9.86 -23.89 7.53
N SER A 549 10.12 -24.79 6.55
CA SER A 549 9.09 -25.80 6.18
C SER A 549 8.79 -26.65 7.37
N GLU A 550 9.84 -27.17 7.99
CA GLU A 550 9.70 -28.19 9.01
C GLU A 550 8.92 -27.64 10.19
N THR A 551 9.25 -26.41 10.60
CA THR A 551 8.52 -25.68 11.63
C THR A 551 7.05 -25.51 11.27
N ASN A 552 6.79 -25.21 10.01
CA ASN A 552 5.44 -24.95 9.59
C ASN A 552 4.62 -26.24 9.34
N GLU A 553 5.23 -27.33 8.88
CA GLU A 553 4.65 -28.68 8.88
C GLU A 553 4.36 -29.17 10.30
N LEU A 554 5.25 -28.88 11.27
CA LEU A 554 5.01 -29.15 12.68
C LEU A 554 3.85 -28.31 13.22
N LYS A 555 3.76 -27.03 12.83
CA LYS A 555 2.63 -26.16 13.19
C LYS A 555 1.31 -26.72 12.65
N ILE A 556 1.31 -27.26 11.44
CA ILE A 556 0.16 -27.97 10.85
C ILE A 556 -0.23 -29.20 11.63
N LYS A 557 0.74 -30.09 11.91
CA LYS A 557 0.49 -31.29 12.70
C LYS A 557 -0.04 -30.93 14.09
N THR A 558 0.46 -29.86 14.68
CA THR A 558 -0.03 -29.33 15.96
C THR A 558 -1.48 -28.82 15.85
N LEU A 559 -1.83 -28.13 14.75
CA LEU A 559 -3.20 -27.68 14.50
C LEU A 559 -4.16 -28.86 14.23
N GLU A 560 -3.72 -29.88 13.50
CA GLU A 560 -4.49 -31.11 13.29
C GLU A 560 -4.69 -31.88 14.59
N GLN A 561 -3.64 -32.04 15.40
CA GLN A 561 -3.73 -32.61 16.74
C GLN A 561 -4.69 -31.81 17.62
N ASN A 562 -4.62 -30.49 17.62
CA ASN A 562 -5.56 -29.64 18.36
C ASN A 562 -7.01 -29.81 17.89
N ARG A 563 -7.26 -29.95 16.57
CA ARG A 563 -8.59 -30.29 16.05
C ARG A 563 -9.08 -31.64 16.58
N THR A 564 -8.23 -32.66 16.56
CA THR A 564 -8.60 -33.98 17.12
C THR A 564 -8.86 -33.93 18.62
N ILE A 565 -8.07 -33.16 19.39
CA ILE A 565 -8.28 -32.94 20.82
C ILE A 565 -9.60 -32.20 21.06
N GLU A 566 -9.93 -31.22 20.22
CA GLU A 566 -11.19 -30.48 20.33
C GLU A 566 -12.40 -31.36 19.99
N GLU A 567 -12.30 -32.21 18.97
CA GLU A 567 -13.32 -33.21 18.63
C GLU A 567 -13.48 -34.25 19.74
N LEU A 568 -12.38 -34.76 20.29
CA LEU A 568 -12.38 -35.66 21.44
C LEU A 568 -12.97 -34.97 22.67
N SER A 569 -12.63 -33.72 22.95
CA SER A 569 -13.20 -32.92 24.05
C SER A 569 -14.70 -32.66 23.86
N LYS A 570 -15.16 -32.39 22.63
CA LYS A 570 -16.59 -32.30 22.30
C LYS A 570 -17.30 -33.64 22.51
N SER A 571 -16.68 -34.75 22.11
CA SER A 571 -17.22 -36.09 22.31
C SER A 571 -17.26 -36.47 23.80
N GLN A 572 -16.21 -36.13 24.55
CA GLN A 572 -16.11 -36.30 25.99
C GLN A 572 -17.16 -35.46 26.70
N GLY A 573 -17.35 -34.18 26.33
CA GLY A 573 -18.39 -33.34 26.89
C GLY A 573 -19.81 -33.82 26.57
N LYS A 574 -20.03 -34.44 25.40
CA LYS A 574 -21.30 -35.13 25.09
C LYS A 574 -21.47 -36.37 25.97
N LEU A 575 -20.41 -37.16 26.15
CA LEU A 575 -20.41 -38.35 26.98
C LEU A 575 -20.63 -38.00 28.46
N GLU A 576 -19.99 -36.94 28.96
CA GLU A 576 -20.16 -36.38 30.31
C GLU A 576 -21.63 -35.95 30.53
N ARG A 577 -22.24 -35.25 29.56
CA ARG A 577 -23.67 -34.89 29.63
C ARG A 577 -24.59 -36.11 29.58
N MET A 578 -24.26 -37.13 28.80
CA MET A 578 -25.01 -38.39 28.79
C MET A 578 -24.85 -39.14 30.11
N LYS A 579 -23.64 -39.15 30.68
CA LYS A 579 -23.33 -39.69 32.00
C LYS A 579 -24.09 -38.95 33.09
N GLU A 580 -24.06 -37.63 33.14
CA GLU A 580 -24.84 -36.84 34.11
C GLU A 580 -26.35 -37.09 33.96
N LYS A 581 -26.87 -37.23 32.74
CA LYS A 581 -28.28 -37.58 32.51
C LYS A 581 -28.58 -39.00 33.01
N ALA A 582 -27.70 -39.95 32.73
CA ALA A 582 -27.83 -41.32 33.22
C ALA A 582 -27.70 -41.38 34.75
N GLU A 583 -26.83 -40.60 35.37
CA GLU A 583 -26.68 -40.48 36.81
C GLU A 583 -27.91 -39.82 37.45
N LYS A 584 -28.47 -38.77 36.83
CA LYS A 584 -29.75 -38.16 37.26
C LYS A 584 -30.93 -39.13 37.14
N GLN A 585 -30.99 -39.89 36.05
CA GLN A 585 -31.99 -40.95 35.89
C GLN A 585 -31.77 -42.09 36.90
N LEU A 586 -30.53 -42.51 37.11
CA LEU A 586 -30.18 -43.57 38.06
C LEU A 586 -30.50 -43.12 39.49
N THR A 587 -30.22 -41.88 39.86
CA THR A 587 -30.56 -41.32 41.17
C THR A 587 -32.07 -41.16 41.35
N SER A 588 -32.81 -40.79 40.30
CA SER A 588 -34.29 -40.78 40.30
C SER A 588 -34.86 -42.19 40.42
N VAL A 589 -34.37 -43.14 39.64
CA VAL A 589 -34.79 -44.55 39.72
C VAL A 589 -34.41 -45.15 41.07
N LYS A 590 -33.24 -44.80 41.61
CA LYS A 590 -32.80 -45.23 42.95
C LYS A 590 -33.66 -44.60 44.04
N SER A 591 -34.05 -43.33 43.95
CA SER A 591 -34.95 -42.71 44.91
C SER A 591 -36.35 -43.28 44.82
N GLU A 592 -36.88 -43.52 43.61
CA GLU A 592 -38.15 -44.22 43.38
C GLU A 592 -38.12 -45.67 43.88
N LEU A 593 -37.01 -46.39 43.65
CA LEU A 593 -36.80 -47.73 44.17
C LEU A 593 -36.77 -47.72 45.69
N LEU A 594 -36.03 -46.80 46.32
CA LEU A 594 -36.02 -46.64 47.78
C LEU A 594 -37.41 -46.28 48.32
N LEU A 595 -38.20 -45.49 47.60
CA LEU A 595 -39.58 -45.14 47.98
C LEU A 595 -40.50 -46.35 47.85
N LYS A 596 -40.37 -47.14 46.78
CA LYS A 596 -41.09 -48.39 46.57
C LYS A 596 -40.67 -49.46 47.57
N GLU A 597 -39.39 -49.55 47.90
CA GLU A 597 -38.84 -50.45 48.90
C GLU A 597 -39.37 -50.07 50.28
N ARG A 598 -39.32 -48.79 50.68
CA ARG A 598 -39.94 -48.31 51.92
C ARG A 598 -41.43 -48.62 51.98
N LYS A 599 -42.17 -48.36 50.90
CA LYS A 599 -43.60 -48.64 50.81
C LYS A 599 -43.89 -50.14 50.87
N ALA A 600 -43.09 -50.97 50.20
CA ALA A 600 -43.19 -52.42 50.26
C ALA A 600 -42.82 -52.95 51.65
N THR A 601 -41.84 -52.35 52.35
CA THR A 601 -41.52 -52.71 53.74
C THR A 601 -42.62 -52.29 54.71
N GLU A 602 -43.24 -51.12 54.51
CA GLU A 602 -44.42 -50.70 55.29
C GLU A 602 -45.62 -51.61 55.03
N ASP A 603 -45.90 -51.95 53.78
CA ASP A 603 -47.01 -52.83 53.42
C ASP A 603 -46.73 -54.27 53.86
N LYS A 604 -45.47 -54.74 53.81
CA LYS A 604 -45.05 -55.99 54.43
C LYS A 604 -45.23 -55.95 55.94
N GLN A 605 -44.88 -54.84 56.60
CA GLN A 605 -45.08 -54.69 58.04
C GLN A 605 -46.57 -54.65 58.40
N LYS A 606 -47.40 -53.96 57.61
CA LYS A 606 -48.86 -53.94 57.78
C LYS A 606 -49.45 -55.33 57.59
N THR A 607 -49.08 -56.03 56.52
CA THR A 607 -49.55 -57.40 56.25
C THR A 607 -49.08 -58.38 57.32
N GLN A 608 -47.85 -58.23 57.81
CA GLN A 608 -47.33 -59.00 58.94
C GLN A 608 -48.09 -58.70 60.23
N ASN A 609 -48.38 -57.44 60.55
CA ASN A 609 -49.19 -57.06 61.70
C ASN A 609 -50.63 -57.60 61.59
N THR A 610 -51.25 -57.53 60.40
CA THR A 610 -52.58 -58.11 60.16
C THR A 610 -52.55 -59.63 60.22
N LEU A 611 -51.48 -60.26 59.74
CA LEU A 611 -51.31 -61.71 59.83
C LEU A 611 -51.09 -62.14 61.28
N GLU A 612 -50.34 -61.39 62.09
CA GLU A 612 -50.21 -61.63 63.52
C GLU A 612 -51.55 -61.48 64.23
N ALA A 613 -52.33 -60.45 63.89
CA ALA A 613 -53.69 -60.28 64.39
C ALA A 613 -54.59 -61.48 64.02
N VAL A 614 -54.65 -61.84 62.74
CA VAL A 614 -55.43 -63.00 62.26
C VAL A 614 -54.90 -64.32 62.83
N THR A 615 -53.59 -64.47 63.03
CA THR A 615 -53.00 -65.66 63.65
C THR A 615 -53.35 -65.73 65.13
N SER A 616 -53.42 -64.59 65.82
CA SER A 616 -53.89 -64.52 67.20
C SER A 616 -55.39 -64.84 67.30
N GLU A 617 -56.21 -64.32 66.39
CA GLU A 617 -57.63 -64.67 66.26
C GLU A 617 -57.83 -66.15 65.90
N MET A 618 -57.03 -66.69 64.98
CA MET A 618 -57.02 -68.11 64.60
C MET A 618 -56.60 -68.98 65.79
N LYS A 619 -55.64 -68.56 66.61
CA LYS A 619 -55.27 -69.28 67.85
C LYS A 619 -56.43 -69.29 68.85
N VAL A 620 -57.13 -68.17 69.00
CA VAL A 620 -58.35 -68.08 69.84
C VAL A 620 -59.46 -68.97 69.27
N LEU A 621 -59.72 -68.92 67.97
CA LEU A 621 -60.74 -69.72 67.30
C LEU A 621 -60.41 -71.21 67.33
N LYS A 622 -59.14 -71.58 67.23
CA LYS A 622 -58.69 -72.97 67.35
C LYS A 622 -58.85 -73.47 68.79
N ALA A 623 -58.66 -72.61 69.80
CA ALA A 623 -58.95 -72.94 71.19
C ALA A 623 -60.45 -73.13 71.43
N THR A 624 -61.31 -72.24 70.89
CA THR A 624 -62.77 -72.40 71.01
C THR A 624 -63.29 -73.58 70.20
N PHE A 625 -62.71 -73.88 69.03
CA PHE A 625 -63.03 -75.08 68.25
C PHE A 625 -62.60 -76.36 68.97
N ALA A 626 -61.44 -76.38 69.61
CA ALA A 626 -61.03 -77.52 70.44
C ALA A 626 -61.96 -77.72 71.64
N GLU A 627 -62.51 -76.63 72.19
CA GLU A 627 -63.52 -76.70 73.25
C GLU A 627 -64.89 -77.18 72.73
N LEU A 628 -65.29 -76.75 71.54
CA LEU A 628 -66.50 -77.23 70.85
C LEU A 628 -66.37 -78.71 70.45
N ALA A 629 -65.22 -79.14 69.94
CA ALA A 629 -64.94 -80.54 69.63
C ALA A 629 -64.96 -81.41 70.89
N LYS A 630 -64.47 -80.90 72.03
CA LYS A 630 -64.65 -81.58 73.33
C LYS A 630 -66.12 -81.69 73.73
N ARG A 631 -66.92 -80.63 73.53
CA ARG A 631 -68.38 -80.68 73.78
C ARG A 631 -69.10 -81.64 72.82
N GLU A 632 -68.73 -81.64 71.54
CA GLU A 632 -69.27 -82.55 70.53
C GLU A 632 -68.93 -84.00 70.88
N GLN A 633 -67.69 -84.30 71.26
CA GLN A 633 -67.30 -85.63 71.72
C GLN A 633 -68.11 -86.04 72.96
N GLN A 634 -68.32 -85.15 73.93
CA GLN A 634 -69.19 -85.43 75.08
C GLN A 634 -70.64 -85.75 74.68
N VAL A 635 -71.18 -85.05 73.67
CA VAL A 635 -72.53 -85.31 73.14
C VAL A 635 -72.57 -86.60 72.32
N ALA A 636 -71.52 -86.92 71.57
CA ALA A 636 -71.38 -88.17 70.84
C ALA A 636 -71.26 -89.37 71.79
N ASP A 637 -70.43 -89.27 72.84
CA ASP A 637 -70.29 -90.26 73.91
C ASP A 637 -71.63 -90.45 74.64
N PHE A 638 -72.36 -89.36 74.92
CA PHE A 638 -73.70 -89.43 75.49
C PHE A 638 -74.70 -90.12 74.54
N ARG A 639 -74.71 -89.78 73.25
CA ARG A 639 -75.54 -90.44 72.22
C ARG A 639 -75.22 -91.93 72.12
N GLU A 640 -73.94 -92.30 72.18
CA GLU A 640 -73.52 -93.70 72.16
C GLU A 640 -74.00 -94.45 73.40
N VAL A 641 -73.85 -93.87 74.59
CA VAL A 641 -74.36 -94.44 75.84
C VAL A 641 -75.87 -94.63 75.79
N VAL A 642 -76.62 -93.63 75.33
CA VAL A 642 -78.08 -93.70 75.21
C VAL A 642 -78.50 -94.75 74.16
N ALA A 643 -77.85 -94.80 73.00
CA ALA A 643 -78.10 -95.82 71.98
C ALA A 643 -77.82 -97.24 72.50
N ARG A 644 -76.76 -97.42 73.30
CA ARG A 644 -76.41 -98.68 73.98
C ARG A 644 -77.47 -99.08 75.01
N MET A 645 -77.97 -98.14 75.80
CA MET A 645 -79.06 -98.40 76.77
C MET A 645 -80.39 -98.74 76.10
N LEU A 646 -80.65 -98.25 74.88
CA LEU A 646 -81.87 -98.49 74.12
C LEU A 646 -81.80 -99.74 73.21
N GLY A 647 -80.73 -100.54 73.31
CA GLY A 647 -80.54 -101.75 72.50
C GLY A 647 -80.46 -101.49 71.00
N LEU A 648 -80.00 -100.30 70.60
CA LEU A 648 -79.78 -99.92 69.21
C LEU A 648 -78.38 -100.37 68.77
N ASN A 649 -78.23 -100.85 67.53
CA ASN A 649 -76.94 -101.35 67.03
C ASN A 649 -75.99 -100.18 66.73
N ILE A 650 -74.92 -100.06 67.51
CA ILE A 650 -73.96 -98.94 67.48
C ILE A 650 -73.01 -99.02 66.26
N ALA A 651 -73.04 -100.10 65.47
CA ALA A 651 -72.16 -100.28 64.33
C ALA A 651 -72.53 -99.46 63.07
N SER A 652 -73.67 -98.73 63.06
CA SER A 652 -74.04 -97.84 61.94
C SER A 652 -73.65 -96.39 62.24
N LEU A 653 -72.77 -95.81 61.41
CA LEU A 653 -72.15 -94.49 61.55
C LEU A 653 -73.10 -93.28 61.35
N ALA A 654 -74.41 -93.48 61.47
CA ALA A 654 -75.42 -92.43 61.47
C ALA A 654 -76.70 -92.99 62.08
N LEU A 655 -76.78 -93.07 63.41
CA LEU A 655 -78.05 -93.29 64.10
C LEU A 655 -78.87 -91.98 64.01
N PRO A 656 -79.98 -91.94 63.28
CA PRO A 656 -80.78 -90.72 63.19
C PRO A 656 -81.41 -90.41 64.56
N ASP A 657 -81.40 -89.15 64.99
CA ASP A 657 -81.95 -88.75 66.30
C ASP A 657 -83.39 -89.20 66.49
N TYR A 658 -84.16 -89.24 65.39
CA TYR A 658 -85.53 -89.71 65.45
C TYR A 658 -85.64 -91.18 65.88
N GLU A 659 -84.68 -92.08 65.64
CA GLU A 659 -84.78 -93.49 66.07
C GLU A 659 -84.54 -93.65 67.58
N ILE A 660 -83.61 -92.88 68.15
CA ILE A 660 -83.39 -92.76 69.60
C ILE A 660 -84.63 -92.15 70.24
N ILE A 661 -85.16 -91.08 69.64
CA ILE A 661 -86.38 -90.40 70.09
C ILE A 661 -87.59 -91.35 69.99
N THR A 662 -87.78 -92.10 68.90
CA THR A 662 -88.93 -93.01 68.73
C THR A 662 -88.88 -94.19 69.71
N ARG A 663 -87.67 -94.69 70.05
CA ARG A 663 -87.52 -95.74 71.08
C ARG A 663 -87.66 -95.20 72.51
N LEU A 664 -87.16 -94.01 72.79
CA LEU A 664 -87.44 -93.30 74.05
C LEU A 664 -88.92 -92.98 74.16
N GLU A 665 -89.56 -92.51 73.10
CA GLU A 665 -91.00 -92.29 73.02
C GLU A 665 -91.76 -93.61 73.17
N GLY A 666 -91.30 -94.74 72.63
CA GLY A 666 -91.88 -96.07 72.86
C GLY A 666 -91.74 -96.58 74.31
N LEU A 667 -90.64 -96.24 74.99
CA LEU A 667 -90.44 -96.46 76.44
C LEU A 667 -91.30 -95.51 77.30
N ILE A 668 -91.51 -94.28 76.84
CA ILE A 668 -92.35 -93.27 77.50
C ILE A 668 -93.85 -93.56 77.29
N HIS A 669 -94.25 -94.17 76.16
CA HIS A 669 -95.64 -94.58 75.88
C HIS A 669 -96.06 -95.89 76.58
N SER A 670 -95.12 -96.67 77.13
CA SER A 670 -95.42 -97.86 77.95
C SER A 670 -95.57 -97.57 79.45
N TYR A 671 -95.39 -96.31 79.87
CA TYR A 671 -95.62 -95.83 81.23
C TYR A 671 -96.53 -94.58 81.25
N GLN A 672 -97.81 -94.75 80.92
CA GLN A 672 -98.84 -93.81 81.37
C GLN A 672 -99.56 -94.39 82.58
N HIS A 673 -99.22 -93.92 83.79
CA HIS A 673 -100.17 -93.70 84.91
C HIS A 673 -99.42 -93.00 86.07
N HIS A 674 -99.49 -91.67 86.14
CA HIS A 674 -99.88 -90.86 87.32
C HIS A 674 -99.62 -89.35 87.08
N HIS A 675 -100.72 -88.64 86.83
CA HIS A 675 -101.13 -87.35 87.39
C HIS A 675 -100.12 -86.19 87.67
N ILE A 676 -100.50 -85.03 87.12
CA ILE A 676 -100.73 -83.69 87.75
C ILE A 676 -99.67 -82.58 87.56
N PRO A 677 -100.11 -81.31 87.37
CA PRO A 677 -99.67 -80.45 86.27
C PRO A 677 -99.02 -79.12 86.68
N CYS A 678 -98.57 -78.38 85.65
CA CYS A 678 -98.52 -76.92 85.59
C CYS A 678 -97.43 -76.21 86.42
N ILE A 679 -96.56 -75.46 85.76
CA ILE A 679 -96.50 -73.98 85.84
C ILE A 679 -95.43 -73.48 84.85
N CYS A 680 -95.83 -72.54 84.01
CA CYS A 680 -94.97 -71.72 83.15
C CYS A 680 -94.03 -70.83 83.99
N LEU A 681 -92.85 -70.50 83.47
CA LEU A 681 -92.22 -69.21 83.77
C LEU A 681 -91.50 -68.63 82.55
N ARG A 682 -91.80 -67.35 82.34
CA ARG A 682 -91.41 -66.44 81.28
C ARG A 682 -90.30 -65.51 81.81
N ASP A 683 -89.64 -64.84 80.88
CA ASP A 683 -89.10 -63.47 80.97
C ASP A 683 -87.69 -63.24 81.57
N VAL A 684 -86.73 -62.68 80.79
CA VAL A 684 -86.34 -61.23 80.65
C VAL A 684 -85.04 -61.00 81.45
N ALA A 685 -84.00 -60.22 81.11
CA ALA A 685 -83.67 -59.04 80.31
C ALA A 685 -82.12 -59.08 80.08
N ARG A 686 -81.37 -58.15 79.47
CA ARG A 686 -81.50 -56.77 78.98
C ARG A 686 -80.18 -56.45 78.25
N ALA A 687 -80.23 -55.62 77.22
CA ALA A 687 -79.09 -54.81 76.79
C ALA A 687 -78.74 -53.76 77.88
N PRO A 688 -77.61 -53.04 77.74
CA PRO A 688 -77.74 -51.73 77.08
C PRO A 688 -76.59 -51.35 76.13
N GLU A 689 -76.97 -50.63 75.07
CA GLU A 689 -76.14 -49.67 74.35
C GLU A 689 -75.95 -48.39 75.17
N GLU A 690 -74.85 -47.66 74.94
CA GLU A 690 -74.73 -46.18 74.86
C GLU A 690 -73.24 -45.87 74.58
N HIS A 691 -72.80 -45.43 73.39
CA HIS A 691 -72.92 -44.13 72.70
C HIS A 691 -71.65 -43.25 72.78
N LEU A 692 -71.09 -42.98 71.58
CA LEU A 692 -70.49 -41.74 71.04
C LEU A 692 -69.62 -40.82 71.92
N GLN A 693 -68.39 -40.50 71.45
CA GLN A 693 -68.05 -39.16 70.92
C GLN A 693 -66.65 -39.04 70.28
N ARG A 694 -66.59 -38.18 69.24
CA ARG A 694 -65.44 -37.74 68.45
C ARG A 694 -64.40 -36.95 69.26
N ASN A 695 -63.12 -36.98 68.87
CA ASN A 695 -62.45 -35.83 68.23
C ASN A 695 -61.00 -36.13 67.82
N MET A 696 -60.61 -35.52 66.70
CA MET A 696 -59.26 -35.46 66.14
C MET A 696 -58.39 -34.43 66.87
N GLN A 697 -57.07 -34.66 66.91
CA GLN A 697 -56.08 -33.59 66.81
C GLN A 697 -54.86 -34.07 66.03
N LEU A 698 -54.67 -33.43 64.87
CA LEU A 698 -53.48 -33.45 64.03
C LEU A 698 -52.41 -32.54 64.64
N LEU A 699 -51.18 -33.02 64.71
CA LEU A 699 -49.96 -32.22 64.86
C LEU A 699 -48.99 -32.67 63.77
N HIS A 700 -48.46 -31.68 63.06
CA HIS A 700 -47.59 -31.82 61.90
C HIS A 700 -46.17 -32.21 62.27
#